data_AF-A0A1T1GR96-F1
#
_entry.id   AF-A0A1T1GR96-F1
#
_cell.length_a   1.000
_cell.length_b   1.000
_cell.length_c   1.000
_cell.angle_alpha   90.00
_cell.angle_beta   90.00
_cell.angle_gamma   90.00
#
_symmetry.space_group_name_H-M   'P 1'
#
loop_
_entity.id
_entity.type
_entity.pdbx_description
1 polymer ?
#
loop_
_entity_poly.entity_id
_entity_poly.type
_entity_poly.pdbx_seq_one_letter_code
_entity_poly.pdbx_strand_id
1 'polypeptide(L)'
;MHIKLNDIFLTMQQQLDTPRAVLDENLLIELVNRIRPEDTKNTDEIKKKFQAFIQALLITPDAASTLQSFVLKLISRYKQTSLYADTGILSLDGFWGQLFQRLGAHFLPLINDETQLQDLVRRVFYRHSDKYWLDSIDDQQWMQLFRLFNQGHSNQEEKKKIRRELIKAITVLSYRVSGIGLYPEFINAQPELTEYESPFLVQNREINDFIQQYKKLHQSAEEMSAVLPPDASQALVMLEQCRDVVLKIRRATKRIGVSVSLTYLLSLLEQCLDRLEILLNLIVEEDDVRYVSMGSLLSDVTSAIYSERSVRDLLATNSELVALQVTENASKTGEHYVSTDKQGFMSMYRSAAGAGVIIACMATLKVLMARVTMAPLMQAISYSLNYSFGFMLIHVLHFTVATKQPAMTAAALASTVQHRKGSKMAQIAELAALIINIIRTQFIAILGNISIAIPVAALIALSWDMALHEPLMNHAKAAKTLHDLNPFTSLAVPHAAIAGVCLFLSGLIAGYFDNMAVYRKVGPRIQAHPKLKRIMGQDRLDKFAAYIERNLGALAGNFLFGIMLGSMGTIGYILGLPLDIRHIAFASANFIQGLININGSPDIGLIIVSFLGVILIGLTNLFVSFTLTIIVALRARRVRFEQWKPLAKLVMTHFLTRPSDFFWPPKTPLEVEDGTQASKNNH
;
A
#
# COMPACT_ATOMS: atom_id res chain seq x y z
N MET A 1 4.77 -41.50 -14.50
CA MET A 1 5.47 -41.18 -13.24
C MET A 1 4.82 -42.03 -12.16
N HIS A 2 5.55 -42.93 -11.49
CA HIS A 2 4.97 -43.76 -10.41
C HIS A 2 5.41 -43.21 -9.06
N ILE A 3 4.45 -42.74 -8.26
CA ILE A 3 4.68 -42.36 -6.87
C ILE A 3 4.51 -43.63 -6.03
N LYS A 4 5.54 -44.04 -5.31
CA LYS A 4 5.44 -45.18 -4.38
C LYS A 4 4.64 -44.72 -3.16
N LEU A 5 3.40 -45.19 -2.99
CA LEU A 5 2.54 -44.86 -1.85
C LEU A 5 2.02 -46.08 -1.09
N ASN A 6 2.22 -47.29 -1.63
CA ASN A 6 1.67 -48.54 -1.06
C ASN A 6 2.18 -48.83 0.34
N ASP A 7 3.44 -48.51 0.63
CA ASP A 7 4.02 -48.62 1.97
C ASP A 7 3.26 -47.73 2.98
N ILE A 8 2.97 -46.47 2.63
CA ILE A 8 2.21 -45.56 3.50
C ILE A 8 0.80 -46.10 3.74
N PHE A 9 0.10 -46.54 2.68
CA PHE A 9 -1.26 -47.05 2.80
C PHE A 9 -1.33 -48.31 3.66
N LEU A 10 -0.38 -49.25 3.51
CA LEU A 10 -0.29 -50.44 4.35
C LEU A 10 -0.06 -50.09 5.82
N THR A 11 0.83 -49.14 6.12
CA THR A 11 1.05 -48.70 7.51
C THR A 11 -0.18 -47.99 8.09
N MET A 12 -0.88 -47.17 7.30
CA MET A 12 -2.15 -46.56 7.73
C MET A 12 -3.20 -47.62 8.05
N GLN A 13 -3.33 -48.66 7.22
CA GLN A 13 -4.26 -49.77 7.44
C GLN A 13 -3.94 -50.53 8.73
N GLN A 14 -2.66 -50.88 8.96
CA GLN A 14 -2.21 -51.55 10.18
C GLN A 14 -2.55 -50.75 11.46
N GLN A 15 -2.41 -49.42 11.41
CA GLN A 15 -2.79 -48.55 12.54
C GLN A 15 -4.31 -48.47 12.73
N LEU A 16 -5.09 -48.48 11.65
CA LEU A 16 -6.55 -48.47 11.72
C LEU A 16 -7.14 -49.77 12.26
N ASP A 17 -6.52 -50.91 11.94
CA ASP A 17 -6.94 -52.24 12.39
C ASP A 17 -6.60 -52.52 13.87
N THR A 18 -5.67 -51.75 14.44
CA THR A 18 -5.25 -51.88 15.84
C THR A 18 -6.11 -51.01 16.77
N PRO A 19 -6.98 -51.58 17.65
CA PRO A 19 -8.01 -50.83 18.39
C PRO A 19 -7.51 -49.79 19.41
N ARG A 20 -6.19 -49.64 19.59
CA ARG A 20 -5.54 -48.71 20.52
C ARG A 20 -4.33 -47.97 19.93
N ALA A 21 -4.06 -48.11 18.64
CA ALA A 21 -2.92 -47.42 18.04
C ALA A 21 -3.15 -45.90 18.06
N VAL A 22 -2.11 -45.17 18.48
CA VAL A 22 -2.05 -43.72 18.27
C VAL A 22 -1.75 -43.53 16.77
N LEU A 23 -2.68 -42.94 16.03
CA LEU A 23 -2.46 -42.57 14.63
C LEU A 23 -1.27 -41.62 14.53
N ASP A 24 -0.28 -42.02 13.74
CA ASP A 24 0.95 -41.26 13.55
C ASP A 24 0.77 -40.21 12.45
N GLU A 25 0.77 -38.93 12.83
CA GLU A 25 0.65 -37.81 11.89
C GLU A 25 1.78 -37.78 10.84
N ASN A 26 2.95 -38.38 11.11
CA ASN A 26 4.07 -38.43 10.17
C ASN A 26 3.71 -39.13 8.86
N LEU A 27 2.75 -40.07 8.88
CA LEU A 27 2.26 -40.74 7.67
C LEU A 27 1.60 -39.76 6.70
N LEU A 28 0.91 -38.74 7.22
CA LEU A 28 0.28 -37.70 6.40
C LEU A 28 1.31 -36.69 5.87
N ILE A 29 2.33 -36.36 6.68
CA ILE A 29 3.45 -35.52 6.27
C ILE A 29 4.22 -36.18 5.11
N GLU A 30 4.52 -37.47 5.24
CA GLU A 30 5.24 -38.23 4.23
C GLU A 30 4.43 -38.41 2.94
N LEU A 31 3.11 -38.62 3.07
CA LEU A 31 2.21 -38.62 1.91
C LEU A 31 2.31 -37.31 1.12
N VAL A 32 2.19 -36.16 1.80
CA VAL A 32 2.28 -34.84 1.14
C VAL A 32 3.68 -34.60 0.58
N ASN A 33 4.75 -35.04 1.25
CA ASN A 33 6.12 -34.96 0.73
C ASN A 33 6.26 -35.64 -0.63
N ARG A 34 5.64 -36.82 -0.80
CA ARG A 34 5.73 -37.60 -2.05
C ARG A 34 4.86 -37.03 -3.18
N ILE A 35 3.77 -36.35 -2.84
CA ILE A 35 2.87 -35.68 -3.80
C ILE A 35 3.45 -34.33 -4.25
N ARG A 36 4.17 -33.63 -3.36
CA ARG A 36 4.71 -32.29 -3.62
C ARG A 36 5.58 -32.25 -4.89
N PRO A 37 5.37 -31.29 -5.81
CA PRO A 37 6.24 -31.11 -6.98
C PRO A 37 7.64 -30.62 -6.56
N GLU A 38 8.64 -30.91 -7.39
CA GLU A 38 9.98 -30.36 -7.23
C GLU A 38 9.98 -28.86 -7.56
N ASP A 39 9.32 -28.46 -8.65
CA ASP A 39 9.02 -27.07 -8.96
C ASP A 39 7.55 -26.73 -8.75
N THR A 40 7.25 -26.03 -7.64
CA THR A 40 5.89 -25.57 -7.29
C THR A 40 5.27 -24.56 -8.25
N LYS A 41 5.99 -24.11 -9.28
CA LYS A 41 5.47 -23.23 -10.34
C LYS A 41 5.27 -23.95 -11.68
N ASN A 42 5.70 -25.21 -11.80
CA ASN A 42 5.54 -26.00 -13.01
C ASN A 42 4.17 -26.68 -13.02
N THR A 43 3.20 -26.05 -13.69
CA THR A 43 1.81 -26.53 -13.77
C THR A 43 1.70 -27.93 -14.37
N ASP A 44 2.55 -28.29 -15.34
CA ASP A 44 2.54 -29.62 -15.95
C ASP A 44 3.03 -30.70 -14.98
N GLU A 45 4.05 -30.39 -14.17
CA GLU A 45 4.54 -31.30 -13.13
C GLU A 45 3.47 -31.51 -12.06
N ILE A 46 2.86 -30.43 -11.57
CA ILE A 46 1.78 -30.45 -10.57
C ILE A 46 0.64 -31.35 -11.03
N LYS A 47 0.13 -31.12 -12.25
CA LYS A 47 -0.96 -31.90 -12.83
C LYS A 47 -0.61 -33.38 -12.93
N LYS A 48 0.60 -33.72 -13.39
CA LYS A 48 1.07 -35.10 -13.52
C LYS A 48 1.25 -35.79 -12.16
N LYS A 49 1.83 -35.11 -11.16
CA LYS A 49 2.01 -35.66 -9.79
C LYS A 49 0.66 -35.93 -9.14
N PHE A 50 -0.25 -34.96 -9.20
CA PHE A 50 -1.56 -35.08 -8.58
C PHE A 50 -2.42 -36.15 -9.30
N GLN A 51 -2.33 -36.26 -10.62
CA GLN A 51 -2.97 -37.35 -11.35
C GLN A 51 -2.37 -38.72 -10.98
N ALA A 52 -1.05 -38.81 -10.80
CA ALA A 52 -0.39 -40.04 -10.36
C ALA A 52 -0.82 -40.44 -8.94
N PHE A 53 -1.08 -39.47 -8.06
CA PHE A 53 -1.66 -39.72 -6.74
C PHE A 53 -3.08 -40.29 -6.82
N ILE A 54 -3.96 -39.68 -7.62
CA ILE A 54 -5.32 -40.21 -7.86
C ILE A 54 -5.26 -41.62 -8.46
N GLN A 55 -4.37 -41.86 -9.43
CA GLN A 55 -4.16 -43.18 -10.01
C GLN A 55 -3.69 -44.21 -8.99
N ALA A 56 -2.77 -43.84 -8.09
CA ALA A 56 -2.31 -44.72 -7.01
C ALA A 56 -3.45 -45.13 -6.06
N LEU A 57 -4.38 -44.22 -5.76
CA LEU A 57 -5.58 -44.54 -4.97
C LEU A 57 -6.55 -45.48 -5.69
N LEU A 58 -6.62 -45.40 -7.03
CA LEU A 58 -7.50 -46.23 -7.85
C LEU A 58 -6.97 -47.66 -8.06
N ILE A 59 -5.66 -47.83 -8.22
CA ILE A 59 -5.05 -49.14 -8.54
C ILE A 59 -4.73 -49.97 -7.29
N THR A 60 -4.57 -49.35 -6.13
CA THR A 60 -4.26 -50.05 -4.88
C THR A 60 -5.56 -50.38 -4.13
N PRO A 61 -5.85 -51.67 -3.86
CA PRO A 61 -7.05 -52.08 -3.14
C PRO A 61 -7.18 -51.38 -1.79
N ASP A 62 -8.40 -50.96 -1.44
CA ASP A 62 -8.75 -50.29 -0.17
C ASP A 62 -7.96 -49.00 0.15
N ALA A 63 -7.11 -48.49 -0.74
CA ALA A 63 -6.28 -47.31 -0.46
C ALA A 63 -7.11 -46.04 -0.22
N ALA A 64 -8.15 -45.81 -1.03
CA ALA A 64 -9.03 -44.66 -0.90
C ALA A 64 -9.81 -44.67 0.43
N SER A 65 -10.39 -45.82 0.80
CA SER A 65 -11.15 -45.97 2.06
C SER A 65 -10.23 -45.93 3.29
N THR A 66 -9.03 -46.51 3.19
CA THR A 66 -7.98 -46.46 4.21
C THR A 66 -7.54 -45.02 4.46
N LEU A 67 -7.15 -44.30 3.42
CA LEU A 67 -6.71 -42.91 3.52
C LEU A 67 -7.83 -42.01 4.07
N GLN A 68 -9.06 -42.17 3.58
CA GLN A 68 -10.21 -41.43 4.11
C GLN A 68 -10.39 -41.69 5.61
N SER A 69 -10.43 -42.96 6.02
CA SER A 69 -10.65 -43.35 7.42
C SER A 69 -9.53 -42.83 8.33
N PHE A 70 -8.28 -42.92 7.87
CA PHE A 70 -7.13 -42.40 8.57
C PHE A 70 -7.23 -40.89 8.77
N VAL A 71 -7.48 -40.13 7.70
CA VAL A 71 -7.59 -38.66 7.74
C VAL A 71 -8.76 -38.21 8.62
N LEU A 72 -9.94 -38.82 8.48
CA LEU A 72 -11.12 -38.46 9.29
C LEU A 72 -10.89 -38.70 10.78
N LYS A 73 -10.32 -39.87 11.15
CA LYS A 73 -10.02 -40.19 12.55
C LYS A 73 -8.90 -39.32 13.11
N LEU A 74 -7.86 -39.02 12.33
CA LEU A 74 -6.75 -38.16 12.74
C LEU A 74 -7.24 -36.73 13.00
N ILE A 75 -7.91 -36.11 12.02
CA ILE A 75 -8.43 -34.74 12.13
C ILE A 75 -9.45 -34.61 13.27
N SER A 76 -10.23 -35.66 13.54
CA SER A 76 -11.19 -35.70 14.65
C SER A 76 -10.54 -35.66 16.04
N ARG A 77 -9.22 -35.86 16.18
CA ARG A 77 -8.49 -35.75 17.46
C ARG A 77 -8.19 -34.29 17.83
N TYR A 78 -8.12 -33.38 16.86
CA TYR A 78 -7.78 -31.98 17.06
C TYR A 78 -9.03 -31.11 17.23
N LYS A 79 -8.85 -29.93 17.85
CA LYS A 79 -9.85 -28.86 17.85
C LYS A 79 -9.89 -28.19 16.48
N GLN A 80 -11.06 -28.13 15.85
CA GLN A 80 -11.19 -27.76 14.43
C GLN A 80 -11.77 -26.37 14.21
N THR A 81 -12.60 -25.87 15.14
CA THR A 81 -13.32 -24.60 15.00
C THR A 81 -12.40 -23.43 14.60
N SER A 82 -11.22 -23.30 15.20
CA SER A 82 -10.26 -22.22 14.91
C SER A 82 -9.70 -22.30 13.47
N LEU A 83 -9.47 -23.49 12.92
CA LEU A 83 -9.02 -23.66 11.53
C LEU A 83 -10.06 -23.09 10.57
N TYR A 84 -11.34 -23.35 10.85
CA TYR A 84 -12.44 -22.94 9.98
C TYR A 84 -12.78 -21.45 10.14
N ALA A 85 -12.76 -20.92 11.37
CA ALA A 85 -13.24 -19.56 11.68
C ALA A 85 -12.14 -18.49 11.79
N ASP A 86 -10.88 -18.84 12.03
CA ASP A 86 -9.82 -17.87 12.34
C ASP A 86 -8.63 -17.94 11.36
N THR A 87 -8.27 -19.12 10.86
CA THR A 87 -7.11 -19.25 9.95
C THR A 87 -7.33 -18.50 8.65
N GLY A 88 -6.41 -17.56 8.35
CA GLY A 88 -6.48 -16.73 7.14
C GLY A 88 -7.40 -15.53 7.24
N ILE A 89 -8.04 -15.32 8.39
CA ILE A 89 -8.90 -14.18 8.65
C ILE A 89 -8.14 -13.18 9.51
N LEU A 90 -8.24 -11.89 9.15
CA LEU A 90 -7.64 -10.80 9.93
C LEU A 90 -8.21 -10.73 11.36
N SER A 91 -7.43 -10.27 12.34
CA SER A 91 -7.85 -10.17 13.74
C SER A 91 -8.71 -8.93 13.95
N LEU A 92 -9.62 -8.93 14.91
CA LEU A 92 -10.34 -7.72 15.30
C LEU A 92 -9.46 -6.69 16.03
N ASP A 93 -8.24 -7.04 16.45
CA ASP A 93 -7.28 -6.13 17.11
C ASP A 93 -6.84 -4.94 16.24
N GLY A 94 -7.14 -5.01 14.93
CA GLY A 94 -6.82 -3.99 13.96
C GLY A 94 -5.40 -4.11 13.40
N PHE A 95 -5.12 -3.24 12.41
CA PHE A 95 -3.88 -3.27 11.65
C PHE A 95 -2.62 -3.13 12.51
N TRP A 96 -2.59 -2.17 13.45
CA TRP A 96 -1.40 -1.90 14.26
C TRP A 96 -1.09 -3.03 15.23
N GLY A 97 -2.12 -3.61 15.87
CA GLY A 97 -1.96 -4.77 16.73
C GLY A 97 -1.29 -5.93 16.00
N GLN A 98 -1.79 -6.27 14.82
CA GLN A 98 -1.19 -7.32 13.98
C GLN A 98 0.21 -6.96 13.48
N LEU A 99 0.47 -5.71 13.10
CA LEU A 99 1.78 -5.29 12.64
C LEU A 99 2.83 -5.47 13.74
N PHE A 100 2.53 -4.99 14.95
CA PHE A 100 3.43 -5.14 16.10
C PHE A 100 3.58 -6.60 16.53
N GLN A 101 2.49 -7.40 16.49
CA GLN A 101 2.56 -8.82 16.78
C GLN A 101 3.47 -9.56 15.79
N ARG A 102 3.36 -9.30 14.49
CA ARG A 102 4.20 -9.94 13.45
C ARG A 102 5.65 -9.47 13.50
N LEU A 103 5.90 -8.19 13.77
CA LEU A 103 7.25 -7.66 14.01
C LEU A 103 7.87 -8.29 15.26
N GLY A 104 7.10 -8.37 16.34
CA GLY A 104 7.49 -9.04 17.58
C GLY A 104 7.81 -10.52 17.36
N ALA A 105 7.01 -11.21 16.54
CA ALA A 105 7.22 -12.61 16.18
C ALA A 105 8.55 -12.88 15.46
N HIS A 106 9.17 -11.85 14.87
CA HIS A 106 10.51 -11.96 14.30
C HIS A 106 11.61 -12.02 15.38
N PHE A 107 11.38 -11.39 16.53
CA PHE A 107 12.30 -11.41 17.67
C PHE A 107 11.98 -12.55 18.65
N LEU A 108 10.71 -12.85 18.86
CA LEU A 108 10.23 -13.88 19.77
C LEU A 108 9.10 -14.69 19.12
N PRO A 109 9.36 -15.93 18.66
CA PRO A 109 8.39 -16.70 17.90
C PRO A 109 7.11 -17.00 18.71
N LEU A 110 5.97 -16.98 18.02
CA LEU A 110 4.68 -17.35 18.59
C LEU A 110 4.64 -18.83 18.94
N ILE A 111 4.09 -19.16 20.10
CA ILE A 111 3.83 -20.55 20.53
C ILE A 111 2.53 -21.02 19.85
N ASN A 112 2.60 -22.17 19.18
CA ASN A 112 1.41 -22.80 18.60
C ASN A 112 0.73 -23.70 19.66
N ASP A 113 -0.60 -23.75 19.65
CA ASP A 113 -1.37 -24.72 20.42
C ASP A 113 -1.44 -26.05 19.64
N GLU A 114 -0.67 -27.04 20.09
CA GLU A 114 -0.58 -28.38 19.47
C GLU A 114 -1.92 -29.14 19.48
N THR A 115 -2.90 -28.69 20.27
CA THR A 115 -4.25 -29.30 20.29
C THR A 115 -5.14 -28.83 19.13
N GLN A 116 -4.72 -27.82 18.38
CA GLN A 116 -5.47 -27.24 17.26
C GLN A 116 -5.14 -27.94 15.94
N LEU A 117 -6.15 -28.11 15.10
CA LEU A 117 -5.99 -28.69 13.76
C LEU A 117 -5.06 -27.84 12.89
N GLN A 118 -5.01 -26.53 13.14
CA GLN A 118 -4.09 -25.59 12.50
C GLN A 118 -2.63 -26.03 12.60
N ASP A 119 -2.24 -26.61 13.74
CA ASP A 119 -0.87 -27.05 13.95
C ASP A 119 -0.55 -28.30 13.13
N LEU A 120 -1.48 -29.26 13.04
CA LEU A 120 -1.35 -30.42 12.14
C LEU A 120 -1.18 -29.96 10.68
N VAL A 121 -2.02 -29.04 10.20
CA VAL A 121 -1.93 -28.55 8.81
C VAL A 121 -0.59 -27.85 8.58
N ARG A 122 -0.07 -27.10 9.56
CA ARG A 122 1.25 -26.46 9.50
C ARG A 122 2.40 -27.47 9.42
N ARG A 123 2.29 -28.62 10.09
CA ARG A 123 3.29 -29.71 10.03
C ARG A 123 3.23 -30.46 8.69
N VAL A 124 2.02 -30.71 8.18
CA VAL A 124 1.79 -31.40 6.90
C VAL A 124 2.24 -30.55 5.71
N PHE A 125 1.80 -29.30 5.64
CA PHE A 125 2.19 -28.34 4.62
C PHE A 125 3.21 -27.36 5.19
N TYR A 126 4.42 -27.83 5.49
CA TYR A 126 5.48 -27.06 6.18
C TYR A 126 6.38 -26.22 5.26
N ARG A 127 6.27 -26.34 3.93
CA ARG A 127 7.01 -25.49 2.99
C ARG A 127 6.18 -24.29 2.56
N HIS A 128 6.76 -23.08 2.63
CA HIS A 128 6.11 -21.85 2.15
C HIS A 128 5.64 -21.91 0.68
N SER A 129 6.28 -22.75 -0.12
CA SER A 129 5.92 -22.98 -1.52
C SER A 129 4.67 -23.84 -1.72
N ASP A 130 4.14 -24.46 -0.65
CA ASP A 130 3.00 -25.39 -0.74
C ASP A 130 1.72 -24.73 -1.24
N LYS A 131 1.54 -23.45 -0.91
CA LYS A 131 0.40 -22.67 -1.41
C LYS A 131 0.34 -22.57 -2.93
N TYR A 132 1.48 -22.53 -3.64
CA TYR A 132 1.49 -22.30 -5.09
C TYR A 132 1.00 -23.52 -5.87
N TRP A 133 1.38 -24.72 -5.45
CA TRP A 133 0.98 -25.92 -6.18
C TRP A 133 -0.45 -26.34 -5.85
N LEU A 134 -0.91 -26.16 -4.60
CA LEU A 134 -2.29 -26.42 -4.22
C LEU A 134 -3.29 -25.52 -4.98
N ASP A 135 -2.97 -24.24 -5.10
CA ASP A 135 -3.75 -23.24 -5.84
C ASP A 135 -3.76 -23.49 -7.36
N SER A 136 -2.80 -24.27 -7.86
CA SER A 136 -2.68 -24.61 -9.29
C SER A 136 -3.36 -25.93 -9.68
N ILE A 137 -4.00 -26.65 -8.73
CA ILE A 137 -4.72 -27.89 -9.02
C ILE A 137 -6.08 -27.55 -9.64
N ASP A 138 -6.37 -28.14 -10.79
CA ASP A 138 -7.65 -27.96 -11.49
C ASP A 138 -8.82 -28.50 -10.64
N ASP A 139 -9.97 -27.80 -10.66
CA ASP A 139 -11.20 -28.20 -9.96
C ASP A 139 -11.63 -29.65 -10.29
N GLN A 140 -11.40 -30.09 -11.54
CA GLN A 140 -11.68 -31.47 -11.96
C GLN A 140 -10.88 -32.50 -11.17
N GLN A 141 -9.63 -32.21 -10.83
CA GLN A 141 -8.80 -33.12 -10.06
C GLN A 141 -9.23 -33.16 -8.58
N TRP A 142 -9.66 -32.02 -8.02
CA TRP A 142 -10.29 -32.00 -6.69
C TRP A 142 -11.57 -32.81 -6.64
N MET A 143 -12.46 -32.64 -7.62
CA MET A 143 -13.68 -33.43 -7.75
C MET A 143 -13.39 -34.92 -7.84
N GLN A 144 -12.42 -35.33 -8.67
CA GLN A 144 -12.01 -36.74 -8.75
C GLN A 144 -11.53 -37.29 -7.41
N LEU A 145 -10.64 -36.56 -6.71
CA LEU A 145 -10.11 -37.01 -5.42
C LEU A 145 -11.20 -37.17 -4.36
N PHE A 146 -12.04 -36.15 -4.16
CA PHE A 146 -13.05 -36.21 -3.10
C PHE A 146 -14.22 -37.15 -3.44
N ARG A 147 -14.54 -37.34 -4.73
CA ARG A 147 -15.49 -38.37 -5.17
C ARG A 147 -15.00 -39.77 -4.83
N LEU A 148 -13.68 -40.04 -4.91
CA LEU A 148 -13.11 -41.31 -4.44
C LEU A 148 -13.28 -41.49 -2.94
N PHE A 149 -13.07 -40.42 -2.16
CA PHE A 149 -13.27 -40.48 -0.72
C PHE A 149 -14.75 -40.63 -0.35
N ASN A 150 -15.71 -40.13 -1.12
CA ASN A 150 -17.12 -40.26 -0.79
C ASN A 150 -17.71 -41.66 -1.04
N GLN A 151 -16.91 -42.63 -1.51
CA GLN A 151 -17.35 -44.00 -1.75
C GLN A 151 -17.48 -44.77 -0.41
N GLY A 152 -18.68 -44.78 0.16
CA GLY A 152 -19.05 -45.65 1.28
C GLY A 152 -19.63 -44.95 2.52
N HIS A 153 -20.36 -45.72 3.33
CA HIS A 153 -21.04 -45.22 4.54
C HIS A 153 -20.19 -45.26 5.82
N SER A 154 -18.88 -45.52 5.73
CA SER A 154 -17.99 -45.60 6.90
C SER A 154 -17.72 -44.24 7.57
N ASN A 155 -17.26 -44.28 8.83
CA ASN A 155 -16.84 -43.13 9.64
C ASN A 155 -17.91 -42.02 9.82
N GLN A 156 -19.18 -42.42 10.02
CA GLN A 156 -20.28 -41.45 10.18
C GLN A 156 -20.13 -40.57 11.42
N GLU A 157 -19.59 -41.11 12.52
CA GLU A 157 -19.41 -40.34 13.75
C GLU A 157 -18.35 -39.24 13.61
N GLU A 158 -17.24 -39.54 12.94
CA GLU A 158 -16.21 -38.56 12.58
C GLU A 158 -16.77 -37.50 11.64
N LYS A 159 -17.50 -37.91 10.59
CA LYS A 159 -18.19 -37.00 9.66
C LYS A 159 -19.18 -36.08 10.40
N LYS A 160 -19.99 -36.63 11.31
CA LYS A 160 -20.91 -35.85 12.18
C LYS A 160 -20.15 -34.87 13.07
N LYS A 161 -19.01 -35.29 13.66
CA LYS A 161 -18.18 -34.42 14.50
C LYS A 161 -17.63 -33.22 13.72
N ILE A 162 -17.07 -33.46 12.52
CA ILE A 162 -16.57 -32.40 11.65
C ILE A 162 -17.70 -31.43 11.26
N ARG A 163 -18.88 -31.95 10.88
CA ARG A 163 -20.05 -31.09 10.58
C ARG A 163 -20.47 -30.22 11.75
N ARG A 164 -20.45 -30.74 12.99
CA ARG A 164 -20.72 -29.92 14.19
C ARG A 164 -19.70 -28.80 14.38
N GLU A 165 -18.42 -29.05 14.12
CA GLU A 165 -17.38 -28.03 14.21
C GLU A 165 -17.50 -26.98 13.08
N LEU A 166 -17.88 -27.38 11.87
CA LEU A 166 -18.21 -26.47 10.78
C LEU A 166 -19.37 -25.54 11.14
N ILE A 167 -20.47 -26.09 11.69
CA ILE A 167 -21.63 -25.30 12.17
C ILE A 167 -21.22 -24.29 13.25
N LYS A 168 -20.34 -24.68 14.19
CA LYS A 168 -19.79 -23.75 15.20
C LYS A 168 -19.01 -22.62 14.53
N ALA A 169 -18.14 -22.94 13.56
CA ALA A 169 -17.37 -21.95 12.84
C ALA A 169 -18.26 -20.98 12.03
N ILE A 170 -19.28 -21.48 11.33
CA ILE A 170 -20.29 -20.66 10.64
C ILE A 170 -20.97 -19.71 11.63
N THR A 171 -21.35 -20.21 12.81
CA THR A 171 -21.95 -19.39 13.87
C THR A 171 -21.01 -18.24 14.27
N VAL A 172 -19.75 -18.54 14.57
CA VAL A 172 -18.74 -17.55 14.98
C VAL A 172 -18.53 -16.49 13.90
N LEU A 173 -18.33 -16.92 12.65
CA LEU A 173 -18.14 -16.01 11.51
C LEU A 173 -19.36 -15.12 11.29
N SER A 174 -20.56 -15.69 11.40
CA SER A 174 -21.81 -14.98 11.24
C SER A 174 -21.96 -13.84 12.26
N TYR A 175 -21.68 -14.10 13.54
CA TYR A 175 -21.65 -13.05 14.56
C TYR A 175 -20.55 -12.02 14.32
N ARG A 176 -19.38 -12.45 13.82
CA ARG A 176 -18.26 -11.55 13.48
C ARG A 176 -18.65 -10.59 12.35
N VAL A 177 -19.29 -11.08 11.29
CA VAL A 177 -19.84 -10.28 10.19
C VAL A 177 -20.82 -9.23 10.72
N SER A 178 -21.78 -9.63 11.57
CA SER A 178 -22.72 -8.70 12.20
C SER A 178 -22.01 -7.65 13.05
N GLY A 179 -21.05 -8.06 13.88
CA GLY A 179 -20.28 -7.15 14.73
C GLY A 179 -19.49 -6.12 13.92
N ILE A 180 -18.83 -6.54 12.83
CA ILE A 180 -18.08 -5.64 11.94
C ILE A 180 -19.03 -4.65 11.25
N GLY A 181 -20.20 -5.11 10.79
CA GLY A 181 -21.20 -4.28 10.13
C GLY A 181 -21.75 -3.13 10.99
N LEU A 182 -21.59 -3.20 12.31
CA LEU A 182 -22.00 -2.18 13.27
C LEU A 182 -20.91 -1.17 13.64
N TYR A 183 -19.70 -1.30 13.10
CA TYR A 183 -18.63 -0.35 13.40
C TYR A 183 -18.98 1.06 12.89
N PRO A 184 -18.65 2.13 13.66
CA PRO A 184 -18.91 3.50 13.25
C PRO A 184 -18.33 3.86 11.88
N GLU A 185 -17.22 3.23 11.50
CA GLU A 185 -16.58 3.40 10.20
C GLU A 185 -17.50 3.00 9.03
N PHE A 186 -18.30 1.93 9.20
CA PHE A 186 -19.27 1.47 8.20
C PHE A 186 -20.49 2.37 8.17
N ILE A 187 -21.02 2.75 9.33
CA ILE A 187 -22.18 3.64 9.46
C ILE A 187 -21.87 5.02 8.86
N ASN A 188 -20.67 5.56 9.10
CA ASN A 188 -20.25 6.82 8.49
C ASN A 188 -20.14 6.76 6.97
N ALA A 189 -19.82 5.57 6.42
CA ALA A 189 -19.69 5.37 4.99
C ALA A 189 -21.02 5.09 4.29
N GLN A 190 -21.94 4.40 4.97
CA GLN A 190 -23.28 4.07 4.50
C GLN A 190 -24.30 4.30 5.62
N PRO A 191 -24.80 5.54 5.81
CA PRO A 191 -25.75 5.87 6.88
C PRO A 191 -27.05 5.06 6.83
N GLU A 192 -27.47 4.65 5.63
CA GLU A 192 -28.64 3.78 5.38
C GLU A 192 -28.62 2.48 6.20
N LEU A 193 -27.43 2.01 6.62
CA LEU A 193 -27.28 0.85 7.52
C LEU A 193 -27.92 1.06 8.91
N THR A 194 -28.23 2.29 9.29
CA THR A 194 -28.91 2.64 10.53
C THR A 194 -30.40 2.91 10.32
N GLU A 195 -30.79 3.30 9.10
CA GLU A 195 -32.18 3.65 8.76
C GLU A 195 -33.03 2.40 8.47
N TYR A 196 -32.41 1.34 7.93
CA TYR A 196 -33.04 0.06 7.61
C TYR A 196 -32.41 -1.10 8.38
N GLU A 197 -33.07 -2.26 8.37
CA GLU A 197 -32.48 -3.48 8.93
C GLU A 197 -31.20 -3.84 8.14
N SER A 198 -30.05 -3.76 8.80
CA SER A 198 -28.74 -3.97 8.18
C SER A 198 -28.62 -5.39 7.63
N PRO A 199 -28.21 -5.60 6.36
CA PRO A 199 -27.98 -6.93 5.80
C PRO A 199 -27.02 -7.79 6.64
N PHE A 200 -26.06 -7.16 7.32
CA PHE A 200 -25.12 -7.85 8.21
C PHE A 200 -25.80 -8.46 9.45
N LEU A 201 -26.93 -7.90 9.90
CA LEU A 201 -27.74 -8.46 10.99
C LEU A 201 -28.70 -9.52 10.46
N VAL A 202 -29.37 -9.24 9.33
CA VAL A 202 -30.32 -10.18 8.70
C VAL A 202 -29.62 -11.48 8.35
N GLN A 203 -28.41 -11.43 7.77
CA GLN A 203 -27.65 -12.64 7.45
C GLN A 203 -27.41 -13.54 8.68
N ASN A 204 -27.21 -12.95 9.87
CA ASN A 204 -27.03 -13.72 11.09
C ASN A 204 -28.31 -14.41 11.56
N ARG A 205 -29.46 -13.74 11.40
CA ARG A 205 -30.77 -14.35 11.65
C ARG A 205 -30.99 -15.56 10.73
N GLU A 206 -30.84 -15.37 9.42
CA GLU A 206 -31.06 -16.44 8.43
C GLU A 206 -30.11 -17.63 8.65
N ILE A 207 -28.85 -17.38 9.02
CA ILE A 207 -27.90 -18.45 9.37
C ILE A 207 -28.29 -19.16 10.66
N ASN A 208 -28.70 -18.44 11.70
CA ASN A 208 -29.14 -19.07 12.93
C ASN A 208 -30.38 -19.93 12.69
N ASP A 209 -31.32 -19.49 11.86
CA ASP A 209 -32.51 -20.24 11.47
C ASP A 209 -32.12 -21.51 10.69
N PHE A 210 -31.21 -21.40 9.71
CA PHE A 210 -30.62 -22.55 9.02
C PHE A 210 -29.97 -23.55 10.00
N ILE A 211 -29.17 -23.06 10.95
CA ILE A 211 -28.50 -23.90 11.96
C ILE A 211 -29.52 -24.60 12.86
N GLN A 212 -30.61 -23.92 13.24
CA GLN A 212 -31.68 -24.52 14.05
C GLN A 212 -32.39 -25.64 13.29
N GLN A 213 -32.74 -25.41 12.02
CA GLN A 213 -33.35 -26.43 11.15
C GLN A 213 -32.42 -27.63 10.99
N TYR A 214 -31.13 -27.38 10.74
CA TYR A 214 -30.10 -28.41 10.62
C TYR A 214 -29.98 -29.27 11.89
N LYS A 215 -29.97 -28.63 13.08
CA LYS A 215 -29.92 -29.33 14.38
C LYS A 215 -31.16 -30.18 14.61
N LYS A 216 -32.35 -29.66 14.32
CA LYS A 216 -33.61 -30.41 14.44
C LYS A 216 -33.58 -31.68 13.59
N LEU A 217 -33.16 -31.56 12.33
CA LEU A 217 -33.08 -32.69 11.41
C LEU A 217 -32.11 -33.77 11.88
N HIS A 218 -30.97 -33.39 12.48
CA HIS A 218 -30.00 -34.34 13.03
C HIS A 218 -30.45 -34.99 14.34
N GLN A 219 -31.32 -34.34 15.11
CA GLN A 219 -31.93 -34.92 16.32
C GLN A 219 -33.11 -35.84 15.96
N SER A 220 -33.88 -35.48 14.93
CA SER A 220 -35.05 -36.26 14.49
C SER A 220 -34.72 -37.36 13.48
N ALA A 221 -33.51 -37.41 12.91
CA ALA A 221 -33.09 -38.49 12.00
C ALA A 221 -32.95 -39.87 12.69
N GLU A 222 -33.10 -39.95 14.02
CA GLU A 222 -33.32 -41.21 14.74
C GLU A 222 -34.79 -41.69 14.64
N GLU A 223 -35.72 -40.83 14.22
CA GLU A 223 -37.12 -41.14 13.94
C GLU A 223 -37.44 -40.98 12.44
N MET A 224 -37.68 -42.12 11.80
CA MET A 224 -37.87 -42.32 10.36
C MET A 224 -38.89 -41.35 9.70
N SER A 225 -38.45 -40.15 9.33
CA SER A 225 -39.23 -39.17 8.54
C SER A 225 -38.35 -38.52 7.49
N ALA A 226 -38.79 -38.52 6.23
CA ALA A 226 -38.16 -37.80 5.13
C ALA A 226 -38.36 -36.28 5.30
N VAL A 227 -37.57 -35.66 6.18
CA VAL A 227 -37.52 -34.20 6.32
C VAL A 227 -36.61 -33.65 5.22
N LEU A 228 -37.10 -32.65 4.47
CA LEU A 228 -36.30 -31.96 3.45
C LEU A 228 -35.00 -31.39 4.07
N PRO A 229 -33.87 -31.43 3.35
CA PRO A 229 -32.63 -30.81 3.80
C PRO A 229 -32.87 -29.30 4.07
N PRO A 230 -32.24 -28.73 5.11
CA PRO A 230 -32.41 -27.33 5.43
C PRO A 230 -31.91 -26.45 4.28
N ASP A 231 -32.73 -25.49 3.87
CA ASP A 231 -32.44 -24.59 2.76
C ASP A 231 -31.58 -23.42 3.24
N ALA A 232 -30.38 -23.29 2.68
CA ALA A 232 -29.48 -22.16 2.96
C ALA A 232 -29.60 -21.02 1.94
N SER A 233 -30.52 -21.11 0.97
CA SER A 233 -30.64 -20.12 -0.12
C SER A 233 -30.81 -18.70 0.42
N GLN A 234 -31.63 -18.50 1.45
CA GLN A 234 -31.82 -17.18 2.06
C GLN A 234 -30.52 -16.64 2.69
N ALA A 235 -29.77 -17.50 3.38
CA ALA A 235 -28.47 -17.12 3.95
C ALA A 235 -27.48 -16.71 2.85
N LEU A 236 -27.38 -17.49 1.76
CA LEU A 236 -26.52 -17.18 0.61
C LEU A 236 -26.90 -15.85 -0.05
N VAL A 237 -28.19 -15.59 -0.26
CA VAL A 237 -28.68 -14.30 -0.79
C VAL A 237 -28.30 -13.15 0.14
N MET A 238 -28.41 -13.32 1.46
CA MET A 238 -27.99 -12.28 2.41
C MET A 238 -26.47 -12.05 2.40
N LEU A 239 -25.65 -13.06 2.17
CA LEU A 239 -24.20 -12.89 1.98
C LEU A 239 -23.89 -12.08 0.73
N GLU A 240 -24.59 -12.32 -0.37
CA GLU A 240 -24.45 -11.52 -1.59
C GLU A 240 -24.84 -10.06 -1.35
N GLN A 241 -25.93 -9.81 -0.61
CA GLN A 241 -26.31 -8.45 -0.21
C GLN A 241 -25.26 -7.79 0.70
N CYS A 242 -24.62 -8.54 1.59
CA CYS A 242 -23.50 -8.05 2.39
C CYS A 242 -22.32 -7.65 1.49
N ARG A 243 -21.98 -8.45 0.48
CA ARG A 243 -20.94 -8.13 -0.52
C ARG A 243 -21.30 -6.85 -1.31
N ASP A 244 -22.57 -6.66 -1.67
CA ASP A 244 -23.03 -5.44 -2.34
C ASP A 244 -22.84 -4.18 -1.48
N VAL A 245 -23.14 -4.26 -0.19
CA VAL A 245 -22.87 -3.16 0.76
C VAL A 245 -21.37 -2.87 0.83
N VAL A 246 -20.52 -3.90 0.91
CA VAL A 246 -19.06 -3.73 0.88
C VAL A 246 -18.60 -3.00 -0.39
N LEU A 247 -19.14 -3.37 -1.55
CA LEU A 247 -18.86 -2.69 -2.81
C LEU A 247 -19.35 -1.24 -2.83
N LYS A 248 -20.53 -0.96 -2.27
CA LYS A 248 -21.05 0.41 -2.11
C LYS A 248 -20.14 1.25 -1.22
N ILE A 249 -19.72 0.72 -0.07
CA ILE A 249 -18.79 1.40 0.84
C ILE A 249 -17.46 1.68 0.14
N ARG A 250 -16.87 0.69 -0.55
CA ARG A 250 -15.66 0.89 -1.37
C ARG A 250 -15.82 2.00 -2.39
N ARG A 251 -16.99 2.14 -3.03
CA ARG A 251 -17.26 3.26 -3.94
C ARG A 251 -17.39 4.59 -3.20
N ALA A 252 -18.09 4.61 -2.06
CA ALA A 252 -18.30 5.80 -1.23
C ALA A 252 -16.99 6.36 -0.67
N THR A 253 -16.03 5.50 -0.33
CA THR A 253 -14.71 5.90 0.19
C THR A 253 -13.96 6.90 -0.68
N LYS A 254 -14.18 6.88 -2.01
CA LYS A 254 -13.59 7.86 -2.93
C LYS A 254 -14.02 9.31 -2.66
N ARG A 255 -15.20 9.48 -2.05
CA ARG A 255 -15.80 10.79 -1.75
C ARG A 255 -15.57 11.20 -0.29
N ILE A 256 -15.71 10.27 0.64
CA ILE A 256 -15.63 10.53 2.08
C ILE A 256 -14.22 10.32 2.67
N GLY A 257 -13.27 9.81 1.89
CA GLY A 257 -11.92 9.44 2.37
C GLY A 257 -11.89 8.08 3.06
N VAL A 258 -10.69 7.62 3.43
CA VAL A 258 -10.46 6.32 4.09
C VAL A 258 -9.55 6.40 5.28
N SER A 259 -9.79 5.52 6.26
CA SER A 259 -8.79 5.20 7.28
C SER A 259 -8.20 3.81 7.05
N VAL A 260 -6.99 3.60 7.55
CA VAL A 260 -6.38 2.26 7.62
C VAL A 260 -7.32 1.27 8.32
N SER A 261 -8.04 1.73 9.34
CA SER A 261 -9.02 0.92 10.07
C SER A 261 -10.20 0.49 9.19
N LEU A 262 -10.82 1.41 8.43
CA LEU A 262 -11.91 1.06 7.52
C LEU A 262 -11.45 0.07 6.44
N THR A 263 -10.28 0.30 5.82
CA THR A 263 -9.70 -0.64 4.86
C THR A 263 -9.53 -2.02 5.46
N TYR A 264 -8.95 -2.08 6.67
CA TYR A 264 -8.69 -3.32 7.38
C TYR A 264 -9.98 -4.06 7.70
N LEU A 265 -11.00 -3.37 8.22
CA LEU A 265 -12.31 -3.96 8.53
C LEU A 265 -13.04 -4.43 7.27
N LEU A 266 -12.92 -3.72 6.13
CA LEU A 266 -13.49 -4.17 4.85
C LEU A 266 -12.83 -5.47 4.36
N SER A 267 -11.50 -5.56 4.44
CA SER A 267 -10.78 -6.80 4.08
C SER A 267 -11.12 -7.95 5.02
N LEU A 268 -11.22 -7.68 6.33
CA LEU A 268 -11.66 -8.66 7.32
C LEU A 268 -13.08 -9.15 7.02
N LEU A 269 -14.00 -8.23 6.72
CA LEU A 269 -15.39 -8.56 6.40
C LEU A 269 -15.50 -9.43 5.14
N GLU A 270 -14.77 -9.10 4.07
CA GLU A 270 -14.73 -9.93 2.85
C GLU A 270 -14.21 -11.33 3.14
N GLN A 271 -13.10 -11.46 3.89
CA GLN A 271 -12.57 -12.78 4.27
C GLN A 271 -13.58 -13.59 5.09
N CYS A 272 -14.33 -12.94 5.98
CA CYS A 272 -15.38 -13.60 6.74
C CYS A 272 -16.55 -14.05 5.85
N LEU A 273 -16.99 -13.22 4.90
CA LEU A 273 -18.06 -13.56 3.95
C LEU A 273 -17.63 -14.71 3.02
N ASP A 274 -16.44 -14.63 2.43
CA ASP A 274 -15.87 -15.67 1.56
C ASP A 274 -15.76 -17.00 2.32
N ARG A 275 -15.21 -16.98 3.54
CA ARG A 275 -15.09 -18.18 4.35
C ARG A 275 -16.46 -18.75 4.69
N LEU A 276 -17.40 -17.91 5.11
CA LEU A 276 -18.72 -18.35 5.53
C LEU A 276 -19.48 -18.99 4.36
N GLU A 277 -19.38 -18.45 3.14
CA GLU A 277 -19.93 -19.06 1.93
C GLU A 277 -19.31 -20.45 1.64
N ILE A 278 -17.97 -20.56 1.70
CA ILE A 278 -17.29 -21.86 1.56
C ILE A 278 -17.82 -22.87 2.57
N LEU A 279 -17.94 -22.48 3.85
CA LEU A 279 -18.41 -23.38 4.90
C LEU A 279 -19.89 -23.77 4.74
N LEU A 280 -20.76 -22.88 4.24
CA LEU A 280 -22.16 -23.21 3.93
C LEU A 280 -22.24 -24.21 2.76
N ASN A 281 -21.47 -23.97 1.69
CA ASN A 281 -21.42 -24.88 0.54
C ASN A 281 -20.95 -26.29 0.95
N LEU A 282 -20.03 -26.39 1.92
CA LEU A 282 -19.60 -27.67 2.48
C LEU A 282 -20.71 -28.47 3.18
N ILE A 283 -21.76 -27.78 3.65
CA ILE A 283 -22.89 -28.39 4.38
C ILE A 283 -24.07 -28.68 3.45
N VAL A 284 -24.37 -27.77 2.54
CA VAL A 284 -25.66 -27.71 1.82
C VAL A 284 -25.57 -28.32 0.42
N GLU A 285 -24.47 -28.07 -0.28
CA GLU A 285 -24.38 -28.36 -1.71
C GLU A 285 -24.18 -29.84 -2.01
N GLU A 286 -24.58 -30.24 -3.23
CA GLU A 286 -24.32 -31.56 -3.77
C GLU A 286 -22.83 -31.78 -4.06
N ASP A 287 -22.48 -33.02 -4.36
CA ASP A 287 -21.12 -33.55 -4.33
C ASP A 287 -20.10 -32.67 -5.08
N ASP A 288 -20.37 -32.21 -6.30
CA ASP A 288 -19.37 -31.49 -7.11
C ASP A 288 -18.98 -30.11 -6.53
N VAL A 289 -19.96 -29.27 -6.18
CA VAL A 289 -19.70 -27.94 -5.58
C VAL A 289 -19.07 -28.08 -4.19
N ARG A 290 -19.50 -29.10 -3.43
CA ARG A 290 -18.90 -29.43 -2.13
C ARG A 290 -17.41 -29.79 -2.28
N TYR A 291 -17.05 -30.61 -3.26
CA TYR A 291 -15.66 -31.04 -3.49
C TYR A 291 -14.75 -29.89 -3.92
N VAL A 292 -15.24 -29.00 -4.78
CA VAL A 292 -14.49 -27.77 -5.14
C VAL A 292 -14.28 -26.90 -3.91
N SER A 293 -15.32 -26.71 -3.09
CA SER A 293 -15.23 -25.94 -1.84
C SER A 293 -14.24 -26.53 -0.83
N MET A 294 -14.10 -27.87 -0.77
CA MET A 294 -13.08 -28.54 0.06
C MET A 294 -11.66 -28.24 -0.42
N GLY A 295 -11.44 -28.26 -1.75
CA GLY A 295 -10.15 -27.91 -2.36
C GLY A 295 -9.77 -26.45 -2.11
N SER A 296 -10.72 -25.54 -2.31
CA SER A 296 -10.57 -24.11 -2.03
C SER A 296 -10.24 -23.87 -0.56
N LEU A 297 -10.98 -24.48 0.37
CA LEU A 297 -10.70 -24.34 1.81
C LEU A 297 -9.28 -24.79 2.17
N LEU A 298 -8.81 -25.91 1.60
CA LEU A 298 -7.47 -26.43 1.84
C LEU A 298 -6.38 -25.50 1.29
N SER A 299 -6.57 -24.97 0.07
CA SER A 299 -5.68 -23.99 -0.54
C SER A 299 -5.61 -22.72 0.32
N ASP A 300 -6.76 -22.17 0.70
CA ASP A 300 -6.88 -20.95 1.50
C ASP A 300 -6.20 -21.09 2.86
N VAL A 301 -6.50 -22.16 3.59
CA VAL A 301 -5.91 -22.45 4.91
C VAL A 301 -4.40 -22.62 4.79
N THR A 302 -3.91 -23.31 3.76
CA THR A 302 -2.46 -23.51 3.56
C THR A 302 -1.77 -22.20 3.24
N SER A 303 -2.36 -21.36 2.37
CA SER A 303 -1.85 -20.02 2.06
C SER A 303 -1.82 -19.11 3.30
N ALA A 304 -2.87 -19.18 4.11
CA ALA A 304 -3.03 -18.41 5.33
C ALA A 304 -1.99 -18.70 6.42
N ILE A 305 -1.68 -19.98 6.66
CA ILE A 305 -0.72 -20.43 7.69
C ILE A 305 0.66 -19.76 7.52
N TYR A 306 1.02 -19.40 6.28
CA TYR A 306 2.23 -18.64 5.95
C TYR A 306 2.06 -17.14 6.01
N SER A 307 0.97 -16.63 5.43
CA SER A 307 0.73 -15.19 5.36
C SER A 307 0.55 -14.58 6.75
N GLU A 308 0.05 -15.34 7.73
CA GLU A 308 -0.13 -14.91 9.13
C GLU A 308 1.15 -14.41 9.81
N ARG A 309 2.32 -14.97 9.46
CA ARG A 309 3.61 -14.57 10.04
C ARG A 309 4.31 -13.46 9.25
N SER A 310 3.82 -13.14 8.06
CA SER A 310 4.49 -12.24 7.13
C SER A 310 4.08 -10.79 7.34
N VAL A 311 5.02 -9.94 7.79
CA VAL A 311 4.82 -8.48 7.82
C VAL A 311 4.61 -7.94 6.40
N ARG A 312 5.33 -8.50 5.42
CA ARG A 312 5.23 -8.10 4.02
C ARG A 312 3.82 -8.33 3.46
N ASP A 313 3.21 -9.47 3.76
CA ASP A 313 1.86 -9.78 3.25
C ASP A 313 0.78 -8.93 3.92
N LEU A 314 0.93 -8.65 5.23
CA LEU A 314 0.04 -7.71 5.94
C LEU A 314 0.10 -6.31 5.32
N LEU A 315 1.31 -5.82 5.08
CA LEU A 315 1.52 -4.53 4.45
C LEU A 315 1.01 -4.53 3.02
N ALA A 316 1.30 -5.55 2.21
CA ALA A 316 0.83 -5.62 0.84
C ALA A 316 -0.70 -5.55 0.73
N THR A 317 -1.41 -6.29 1.58
CA THR A 317 -2.88 -6.39 1.55
C THR A 317 -3.56 -5.10 2.02
N ASN A 318 -3.06 -4.46 3.08
CA ASN A 318 -3.72 -3.29 3.69
C ASN A 318 -3.16 -1.94 3.23
N SER A 319 -1.88 -1.88 2.83
CA SER A 319 -1.27 -0.62 2.37
C SER A 319 -1.72 -0.24 0.98
N GLU A 320 -2.21 -1.15 0.16
CA GLU A 320 -2.54 -0.86 -1.23
C GLU A 320 -3.71 0.13 -1.34
N LEU A 321 -4.83 -0.13 -0.66
CA LEU A 321 -5.99 0.77 -0.65
C LEU A 321 -5.66 2.10 0.04
N VAL A 322 -4.86 2.08 1.12
CA VAL A 322 -4.43 3.30 1.81
C VAL A 322 -3.50 4.12 0.93
N ALA A 323 -2.51 3.49 0.30
CA ALA A 323 -1.58 4.13 -0.61
C ALA A 323 -2.31 4.67 -1.84
N LEU A 324 -3.26 3.92 -2.40
CA LEU A 324 -4.13 4.37 -3.48
C LEU A 324 -4.85 5.65 -3.10
N GLN A 325 -5.48 5.70 -1.92
CA GLN A 325 -6.26 6.87 -1.51
C GLN A 325 -5.44 8.06 -1.04
N VAL A 326 -4.30 7.83 -0.39
CA VAL A 326 -3.32 8.88 -0.08
C VAL A 326 -2.79 9.49 -1.39
N THR A 327 -2.51 8.65 -2.39
CA THR A 327 -2.04 9.08 -3.71
C THR A 327 -3.15 9.79 -4.51
N GLU A 328 -4.39 9.32 -4.48
CA GLU A 328 -5.55 9.95 -5.14
C GLU A 328 -6.00 11.27 -4.48
N ASN A 329 -5.77 11.45 -3.18
CA ASN A 329 -6.06 12.75 -2.56
C ASN A 329 -4.89 13.72 -2.74
N ALA A 330 -3.64 13.24 -2.79
CA ALA A 330 -2.49 14.04 -3.23
C ALA A 330 -2.62 14.53 -4.68
N SER A 331 -3.39 13.83 -5.54
CA SER A 331 -3.58 14.23 -6.93
C SER A 331 -4.51 15.42 -7.12
N LYS A 332 -5.58 15.52 -6.31
CA LYS A 332 -6.57 16.62 -6.41
C LYS A 332 -5.94 18.01 -6.17
N THR A 333 -4.87 18.07 -5.38
CA THR A 333 -4.12 19.32 -5.12
C THR A 333 -3.00 19.56 -6.15
N GLY A 334 -2.65 18.53 -6.93
CA GLY A 334 -1.52 18.51 -7.87
C GLY A 334 -1.81 18.99 -9.30
N GLU A 335 -3.04 18.90 -9.78
CA GLU A 335 -3.39 19.18 -11.20
C GLU A 335 -3.01 20.59 -11.66
N HIS A 336 -3.12 21.58 -10.78
CA HIS A 336 -2.77 22.98 -11.07
C HIS A 336 -1.25 23.23 -11.24
N TYR A 337 -0.42 22.22 -10.99
CA TYR A 337 1.04 22.31 -11.08
C TYR A 337 1.63 21.73 -12.37
N VAL A 338 0.81 21.36 -13.37
CA VAL A 338 1.27 20.96 -14.71
C VAL A 338 0.83 22.01 -15.72
N SER A 339 1.78 22.63 -16.43
CA SER A 339 1.48 23.56 -17.51
C SER A 339 1.53 22.87 -18.88
N THR A 340 0.44 22.96 -19.64
CA THR A 340 0.33 22.43 -21.01
C THR A 340 0.56 23.49 -22.08
N ASP A 341 0.52 24.77 -21.69
CA ASP A 341 0.54 25.92 -22.60
C ASP A 341 1.55 27.00 -22.19
N LYS A 342 1.75 27.99 -23.08
CA LYS A 342 2.69 29.10 -22.86
C LYS A 342 2.31 29.99 -21.69
N GLN A 343 1.01 30.24 -21.48
CA GLN A 343 0.57 31.11 -20.40
C GLN A 343 0.80 30.44 -19.04
N GLY A 344 0.49 29.14 -18.94
CA GLY A 344 0.82 28.33 -17.76
C GLY A 344 2.32 28.30 -17.45
N PHE A 345 3.17 28.17 -18.48
CA PHE A 345 4.63 28.17 -18.33
C PHE A 345 5.17 29.47 -17.71
N MET A 346 4.71 30.62 -18.21
CA MET A 346 5.12 31.93 -17.66
C MET A 346 4.52 32.22 -16.28
N SER A 347 3.29 31.77 -16.02
CA SER A 347 2.68 31.83 -14.69
C SER A 347 3.51 31.05 -13.66
N MET A 348 3.96 29.84 -14.04
CA MET A 348 4.83 29.02 -13.20
C MET A 348 6.16 29.71 -12.89
N TYR A 349 6.79 30.33 -13.90
CA TYR A 349 8.01 31.12 -13.70
C TYR A 349 7.81 32.23 -12.66
N ARG A 350 6.74 33.03 -12.77
CA ARG A 350 6.45 34.14 -11.85
C ARG A 350 6.17 33.65 -10.42
N SER A 351 5.40 32.57 -10.28
CA SER A 351 5.12 31.95 -8.99
C SER A 351 6.38 31.41 -8.32
N ALA A 352 7.29 30.79 -9.09
CA ALA A 352 8.58 30.31 -8.61
C ALA A 352 9.56 31.44 -8.27
N ALA A 353 9.61 32.48 -9.11
CA ALA A 353 10.38 33.69 -8.87
C ALA A 353 10.02 34.34 -7.51
N GLY A 354 8.73 34.43 -7.18
CA GLY A 354 8.26 34.91 -5.87
C GLY A 354 8.75 34.07 -4.69
N ALA A 355 8.78 32.74 -4.84
CA ALA A 355 9.36 31.85 -3.84
C ALA A 355 10.86 32.09 -3.64
N GLY A 356 11.60 32.40 -4.71
CA GLY A 356 13.04 32.70 -4.65
C GLY A 356 13.39 33.82 -3.68
N VAL A 357 12.56 34.86 -3.58
CA VAL A 357 12.73 35.96 -2.61
C VAL A 357 12.65 35.44 -1.18
N ILE A 358 11.61 34.67 -0.86
CA ILE A 358 11.37 34.14 0.49
C ILE A 358 12.48 33.16 0.87
N ILE A 359 12.92 32.32 -0.07
CA ILE A 359 13.99 31.35 0.15
C ILE A 359 15.33 32.03 0.44
N ALA A 360 15.66 33.13 -0.23
CA ALA A 360 16.85 33.93 0.08
C ALA A 360 16.79 34.51 1.50
N CYS A 361 15.62 35.00 1.94
CA CYS A 361 15.41 35.43 3.32
C CYS A 361 15.58 34.29 4.32
N MET A 362 14.97 33.12 4.06
CA MET A 362 15.09 31.93 4.91
C MET A 362 16.53 31.43 5.02
N ALA A 363 17.29 31.44 3.92
CA ALA A 363 18.71 31.09 3.90
C ALA A 363 19.52 32.04 4.79
N THR A 364 19.28 33.34 4.66
CA THR A 364 19.90 34.38 5.49
C THR A 364 19.56 34.19 6.97
N LEU A 365 18.29 33.99 7.31
CA LEU A 365 17.86 33.73 8.69
C LEU A 365 18.56 32.49 9.27
N LYS A 366 18.75 31.43 8.48
CA LYS A 366 19.52 30.25 8.91
C LYS A 366 20.97 30.61 9.24
N VAL A 367 21.61 31.41 8.39
CA VAL A 367 22.99 31.89 8.62
C VAL A 367 23.08 32.69 9.92
N LEU A 368 22.12 33.59 10.17
CA LEU A 368 22.06 34.38 11.40
C LEU A 368 21.82 33.52 12.64
N MET A 369 20.87 32.57 12.57
CA MET A 369 20.63 31.60 13.65
C MET A 369 21.88 30.77 13.96
N ALA A 370 22.69 30.44 12.95
CA ALA A 370 23.93 29.71 13.13
C ALA A 370 25.04 30.50 13.85
N ARG A 371 24.92 31.83 13.96
CA ARG A 371 25.82 32.66 14.76
C ARG A 371 25.52 32.60 16.26
N VAL A 372 24.27 32.29 16.62
CA VAL A 372 23.86 32.18 18.02
C VAL A 372 24.28 30.82 18.55
N THR A 373 25.02 30.81 19.65
CA THR A 373 25.41 29.59 20.35
C THR A 373 24.18 28.97 21.02
N MET A 374 23.62 27.93 20.38
CA MET A 374 22.46 27.19 20.86
C MET A 374 22.81 25.72 21.00
N ALA A 375 22.12 25.02 21.90
CA ALA A 375 22.22 23.56 21.98
C ALA A 375 21.76 22.93 20.65
N PRO A 376 22.31 21.77 20.23
CA PRO A 376 22.01 21.16 18.93
C PRO A 376 20.50 20.95 18.66
N LEU A 377 19.74 20.58 19.70
CA LEU A 377 18.29 20.42 19.62
C LEU A 377 17.57 21.76 19.39
N MET A 378 18.00 22.83 20.06
CA MET A 378 17.43 24.18 19.87
C MET A 378 17.76 24.73 18.48
N GLN A 379 18.95 24.43 17.94
CA GLN A 379 19.28 24.75 16.55
C GLN A 379 18.38 24.00 15.57
N ALA A 380 18.17 22.69 15.79
CA ALA A 380 17.28 21.88 14.97
C ALA A 380 15.85 22.46 14.95
N ILE A 381 15.31 22.81 16.12
CA ILE A 381 13.99 23.41 16.25
C ILE A 381 13.94 24.77 15.54
N SER A 382 14.95 25.62 15.72
CA SER A 382 14.97 26.96 15.11
C SER A 382 15.05 26.90 13.58
N TYR A 383 15.92 26.05 13.02
CA TYR A 383 16.00 25.82 11.58
C TYR A 383 14.71 25.19 11.05
N SER A 384 14.14 24.23 11.78
CA SER A 384 12.87 23.60 11.42
C SER A 384 11.75 24.63 11.34
N LEU A 385 11.57 25.47 12.37
CA LEU A 385 10.52 26.50 12.38
C LEU A 385 10.73 27.54 11.27
N ASN A 386 11.96 28.02 11.05
CA ASN A 386 12.28 28.92 9.94
C ASN A 386 11.84 28.32 8.60
N TYR A 387 12.20 27.06 8.36
CA TYR A 387 11.86 26.37 7.13
C TYR A 387 10.37 26.07 7.01
N SER A 388 9.74 25.53 8.06
CA SER A 388 8.33 25.18 8.07
C SER A 388 7.43 26.38 7.83
N PHE A 389 7.65 27.49 8.55
CA PHE A 389 6.86 28.71 8.34
C PHE A 389 7.16 29.36 6.99
N GLY A 390 8.41 29.35 6.54
CA GLY A 390 8.75 29.87 5.22
C GLY A 390 8.08 29.09 4.09
N PHE A 391 8.05 27.75 4.14
CA PHE A 391 7.34 26.93 3.16
C PHE A 391 5.82 27.08 3.22
N MET A 392 5.26 27.20 4.43
CA MET A 392 3.84 27.54 4.58
C MET A 392 3.53 28.91 3.98
N LEU A 393 4.37 29.92 4.21
CA LEU A 393 4.20 31.26 3.66
C LEU A 393 4.26 31.25 2.12
N ILE A 394 5.25 30.56 1.54
CA ILE A 394 5.34 30.36 0.09
C ILE A 394 4.04 29.76 -0.46
N HIS A 395 3.50 28.74 0.22
CA HIS A 395 2.25 28.11 -0.19
C HIS A 395 1.02 29.02 -0.05
N VAL A 396 0.88 29.73 1.08
CA VAL A 396 -0.23 30.66 1.34
C VAL A 396 -0.24 31.82 0.33
N LEU A 397 0.94 32.27 -0.12
CA LEU A 397 1.08 33.30 -1.14
C LEU A 397 0.95 32.77 -2.58
N HIS A 398 0.60 31.49 -2.76
CA HIS A 398 0.49 30.81 -4.06
C HIS A 398 1.80 30.85 -4.88
N PHE A 399 2.94 30.93 -4.20
CA PHE A 399 4.26 30.77 -4.79
C PHE A 399 4.66 29.30 -4.87
N THR A 400 5.62 29.00 -5.74
CA THR A 400 5.99 27.63 -6.10
C THR A 400 7.40 27.29 -5.64
N VAL A 401 7.55 26.19 -4.91
CA VAL A 401 8.87 25.59 -4.66
C VAL A 401 9.14 24.52 -5.71
N ALA A 402 10.21 24.70 -6.47
CA ALA A 402 10.70 23.71 -7.42
C ALA A 402 10.93 22.34 -6.76
N THR A 403 10.79 21.26 -7.53
CA THR A 403 11.07 19.86 -7.12
C THR A 403 10.14 19.24 -6.09
N LYS A 404 9.18 20.01 -5.52
CA LYS A 404 8.10 19.45 -4.68
C LYS A 404 6.93 18.94 -5.52
N GLN A 405 6.62 19.63 -6.60
CA GLN A 405 5.50 19.33 -7.51
C GLN A 405 5.54 17.92 -8.13
N PRO A 406 6.70 17.36 -8.58
CA PRO A 406 6.76 16.06 -9.23
C PRO A 406 6.15 14.94 -8.38
N ALA A 407 6.33 15.02 -7.06
CA ALA A 407 5.76 14.08 -6.12
C ALA A 407 4.24 14.19 -5.97
N MET A 408 3.67 15.38 -6.17
CA MET A 408 2.22 15.60 -6.14
C MET A 408 1.58 15.28 -7.50
N THR A 409 2.24 15.62 -8.61
CA THR A 409 1.72 15.40 -9.96
C THR A 409 1.85 13.95 -10.42
N ALA A 410 2.94 13.22 -10.10
CA ALA A 410 3.08 11.80 -10.46
C ALA A 410 1.99 10.91 -9.84
N ALA A 411 1.54 11.25 -8.63
CA ALA A 411 0.38 10.64 -7.99
C ALA A 411 -0.93 10.85 -8.80
N ALA A 412 -1.10 12.06 -9.37
CA ALA A 412 -2.22 12.40 -10.26
C ALA A 412 -2.16 11.69 -11.61
N LEU A 413 -0.96 11.50 -12.16
CA LEU A 413 -0.78 10.82 -13.44
C LEU A 413 -1.32 9.40 -13.42
N ALA A 414 -1.19 8.70 -12.29
CA ALA A 414 -1.63 7.31 -12.18
C ALA A 414 -3.17 7.15 -12.22
N SER A 415 -3.95 8.18 -11.87
CA SER A 415 -5.43 8.11 -11.90
C SER A 415 -6.05 8.17 -13.29
N THR A 416 -5.40 8.83 -14.26
CA THR A 416 -5.96 9.00 -15.62
C THR A 416 -5.80 7.76 -16.50
N VAL A 417 -4.81 6.91 -16.20
CA VAL A 417 -4.37 5.75 -17.02
C VAL A 417 -5.45 4.67 -17.22
N GLN A 418 -6.39 4.50 -16.27
CA GLN A 418 -7.38 3.43 -16.34
C GLN A 418 -8.78 3.87 -16.78
N HIS A 419 -9.09 5.17 -16.78
CA HIS A 419 -10.47 5.63 -17.03
C HIS A 419 -10.80 5.81 -18.52
N ARG A 420 -9.84 5.58 -19.44
CA ARG A 420 -10.05 5.68 -20.90
C ARG A 420 -9.85 4.32 -21.60
N LYS A 421 -10.87 3.90 -22.35
CA LYS A 421 -10.81 2.75 -23.27
C LYS A 421 -9.81 3.09 -24.40
N GLY A 422 -8.64 2.45 -24.40
CA GLY A 422 -7.58 2.65 -25.40
C GLY A 422 -6.60 1.48 -25.45
N SER A 423 -5.74 1.43 -26.47
CA SER A 423 -4.68 0.42 -26.58
C SER A 423 -3.68 0.55 -25.41
N LYS A 424 -3.02 -0.55 -25.01
CA LYS A 424 -1.99 -0.52 -23.96
C LYS A 424 -0.84 0.45 -24.30
N MET A 425 -0.54 0.66 -25.59
CA MET A 425 0.52 1.57 -26.02
C MET A 425 0.07 3.03 -25.89
N ALA A 426 -1.17 3.34 -26.24
CA ALA A 426 -1.74 4.68 -26.11
C ALA A 426 -1.72 5.17 -24.65
N GLN A 427 -2.00 4.28 -23.68
CA GLN A 427 -1.90 4.60 -22.24
C GLN A 427 -0.46 4.93 -21.82
N ILE A 428 0.53 4.22 -22.36
CA ILE A 428 1.96 4.45 -22.09
C ILE A 428 2.42 5.75 -22.76
N ALA A 429 1.90 6.06 -23.95
CA ALA A 429 2.18 7.30 -24.66
C ALA A 429 1.62 8.54 -23.94
N GLU A 430 0.38 8.46 -23.44
CA GLU A 430 -0.23 9.52 -22.62
C GLU A 430 0.55 9.74 -21.31
N LEU A 431 1.00 8.66 -20.66
CA LEU A 431 1.91 8.72 -19.51
C LEU A 431 3.21 9.43 -19.83
N ALA A 432 3.84 9.12 -20.97
CA ALA A 432 5.07 9.78 -21.39
C ALA A 432 4.85 11.28 -21.66
N ALA A 433 3.76 11.65 -22.33
CA ALA A 433 3.40 13.06 -22.58
C ALA A 433 3.27 13.85 -21.26
N LEU A 434 2.64 13.25 -20.25
CA LEU A 434 2.54 13.84 -18.92
C LEU A 434 3.89 13.97 -18.22
N ILE A 435 4.75 12.95 -18.29
CA ILE A 435 6.11 13.00 -17.73
C ILE A 435 6.88 14.17 -18.35
N ILE A 436 6.78 14.37 -19.66
CA ILE A 436 7.41 15.48 -20.38
C ILE A 436 6.87 16.83 -19.87
N ASN A 437 5.54 16.96 -19.73
CA ASN A 437 4.92 18.18 -19.20
C ASN A 437 5.37 18.49 -17.76
N ILE A 438 5.53 17.47 -16.91
CA ILE A 438 6.06 17.64 -15.54
C ILE A 438 7.50 18.12 -15.61
N ILE A 439 8.38 17.44 -16.36
CA ILE A 439 9.80 17.81 -16.46
C ILE A 439 9.94 19.26 -16.92
N ARG A 440 9.17 19.66 -17.94
CA ARG A 440 9.13 21.06 -18.41
C ARG A 440 8.69 22.03 -17.34
N THR A 441 7.62 21.72 -16.62
CA THR A 441 7.11 22.59 -15.56
C THR A 441 8.09 22.69 -14.39
N GLN A 442 8.83 21.61 -14.09
CA GLN A 442 9.90 21.65 -13.08
C GLN A 442 11.09 22.48 -13.53
N PHE A 443 11.49 22.36 -14.79
CA PHE A 443 12.61 23.12 -15.32
C PHE A 443 12.38 24.62 -15.16
N ILE A 444 11.20 25.13 -15.54
CA ILE A 444 10.89 26.55 -15.41
C ILE A 444 10.74 27.00 -13.96
N ALA A 445 10.21 26.14 -13.08
CA ALA A 445 10.15 26.43 -11.65
C ALA A 445 11.54 26.50 -11.00
N ILE A 446 12.45 25.59 -11.39
CA ILE A 446 13.86 25.61 -10.97
C ILE A 446 14.51 26.93 -11.40
N LEU A 447 14.35 27.32 -12.66
CA LEU A 447 14.89 28.58 -13.18
C LEU A 447 14.31 29.79 -12.45
N GLY A 448 12.99 29.81 -12.20
CA GLY A 448 12.34 30.88 -11.43
C GLY A 448 12.94 31.03 -10.04
N ASN A 449 13.05 29.93 -9.29
CA ASN A 449 13.65 29.94 -7.95
C ASN A 449 15.10 30.44 -7.97
N ILE A 450 15.94 29.90 -8.86
CA ILE A 450 17.38 30.24 -8.92
C ILE A 450 17.58 31.70 -9.36
N SER A 451 16.88 32.12 -10.42
CA SER A 451 17.09 33.43 -11.06
C SER A 451 16.79 34.60 -10.12
N ILE A 452 15.90 34.43 -9.14
CA ILE A 452 15.60 35.46 -8.14
C ILE A 452 16.31 35.22 -6.81
N ALA A 453 16.47 33.96 -6.36
CA ALA A 453 17.14 33.68 -5.09
C ALA A 453 18.60 34.16 -5.09
N ILE A 454 19.32 34.02 -6.21
CA ILE A 454 20.72 34.49 -6.33
C ILE A 454 20.82 36.02 -6.14
N PRO A 455 20.19 36.87 -6.98
CA PRO A 455 20.34 38.32 -6.84
C PRO A 455 19.78 38.84 -5.51
N VAL A 456 18.69 38.27 -4.99
CA VAL A 456 18.14 38.70 -3.69
C VAL A 456 19.09 38.33 -2.55
N ALA A 457 19.65 37.12 -2.55
CA ALA A 457 20.61 36.71 -1.52
C ALA A 457 21.91 37.52 -1.61
N ALA A 458 22.34 37.89 -2.81
CA ALA A 458 23.46 38.81 -3.02
C ALA A 458 23.17 40.20 -2.45
N LEU A 459 22.00 40.77 -2.79
CA LEU A 459 21.57 42.07 -2.28
C LEU A 459 21.50 42.08 -0.75
N ILE A 460 20.95 41.01 -0.15
CA ILE A 460 20.90 40.87 1.31
C ILE A 460 22.30 40.83 1.91
N ALA A 461 23.23 40.05 1.33
CA ALA A 461 24.60 39.94 1.84
C ALA A 461 25.37 41.26 1.74
N LEU A 462 25.27 41.97 0.61
CA LEU A 462 25.91 43.27 0.40
C LEU A 462 25.30 44.35 1.30
N SER A 463 23.97 44.36 1.44
CA SER A 463 23.28 45.33 2.31
C SER A 463 23.62 45.10 3.78
N TRP A 464 23.80 43.86 4.19
CA TRP A 464 24.22 43.51 5.56
C TRP A 464 25.60 44.07 5.88
N ASP A 465 26.58 43.80 4.99
CA ASP A 465 27.95 44.29 5.15
C ASP A 465 28.01 45.82 5.16
N MET A 466 27.27 46.48 4.25
CA MET A 466 27.20 47.94 4.19
C MET A 466 26.54 48.57 5.44
N ALA A 467 25.51 47.94 6.00
CA ALA A 467 24.78 48.50 7.15
C ALA A 467 25.48 48.24 8.49
N LEU A 468 26.06 47.05 8.67
CA LEU A 468 26.59 46.59 9.97
C LEU A 468 28.13 46.56 10.02
N HIS A 469 28.81 46.82 8.90
CA HIS A 469 30.27 46.78 8.78
C HIS A 469 30.87 45.43 9.20
N GLU A 470 30.10 44.35 9.05
CA GLU A 470 30.52 42.99 9.31
C GLU A 470 30.02 42.03 8.22
N PRO A 471 30.83 41.06 7.77
CA PRO A 471 30.44 40.13 6.73
C PRO A 471 29.32 39.22 7.22
N LEU A 472 28.33 38.89 6.37
CA LEU A 472 27.16 38.06 6.73
C LEU A 472 27.56 36.65 7.22
N MET A 473 28.69 36.11 6.76
CA MET A 473 29.29 34.91 7.32
C MET A 473 30.81 35.04 7.32
N ASN A 474 31.47 34.43 8.30
CA ASN A 474 32.93 34.44 8.34
C ASN A 474 33.53 33.65 7.16
N HIS A 475 34.79 33.94 6.80
CA HIS A 475 35.45 33.32 5.65
C HIS A 475 35.52 31.78 5.73
N ALA A 476 35.70 31.22 6.93
CA ALA A 476 35.72 29.77 7.15
C ALA A 476 34.35 29.13 6.83
N LYS A 477 33.25 29.76 7.25
CA LYS A 477 31.89 29.32 6.97
C LYS A 477 31.55 29.50 5.49
N ALA A 478 32.02 30.58 4.85
CA ALA A 478 31.87 30.79 3.41
C ALA A 478 32.55 29.66 2.61
N ALA A 479 33.82 29.37 2.92
CA ALA A 479 34.57 28.28 2.29
C ALA A 479 33.89 26.91 2.50
N LYS A 480 33.44 26.61 3.73
CA LYS A 480 32.68 25.38 4.02
C LYS A 480 31.38 25.31 3.21
N THR A 481 30.64 26.41 3.15
CA THR A 481 29.35 26.46 2.44
C THR A 481 29.53 26.19 0.94
N LEU A 482 30.60 26.71 0.33
CA LEU A 482 30.96 26.43 -1.06
C LEU A 482 31.50 25.01 -1.25
N HIS A 483 32.35 24.52 -0.34
CA HIS A 483 32.83 23.13 -0.37
C HIS A 483 31.67 22.14 -0.35
N ASP A 484 30.66 22.39 0.49
CA ASP A 484 29.49 21.52 0.58
C ASP A 484 28.57 21.55 -0.67
N LEU A 485 28.83 22.45 -1.63
CA LEU A 485 28.20 22.43 -2.95
C LEU A 485 29.01 21.64 -3.97
N ASN A 486 30.30 21.39 -3.70
CA ASN A 486 31.18 20.71 -4.65
C ASN A 486 30.71 19.25 -4.86
N PRO A 487 30.32 18.86 -6.08
CA PRO A 487 29.77 17.53 -6.34
C PRO A 487 30.82 16.41 -6.32
N PHE A 488 32.11 16.74 -6.41
CA PHE A 488 33.20 15.77 -6.52
C PHE A 488 33.92 15.54 -5.20
N THR A 489 34.09 16.59 -4.39
CA THR A 489 34.86 16.51 -3.14
C THR A 489 33.98 16.41 -1.90
N SER A 490 32.68 16.71 -2.03
CA SER A 490 31.74 16.66 -0.92
C SER A 490 30.62 15.65 -1.17
N LEU A 491 29.85 15.36 -0.13
CA LEU A 491 28.66 14.51 -0.20
C LEU A 491 27.43 15.26 -0.75
N ALA A 492 27.60 16.30 -1.57
CA ALA A 492 26.52 17.14 -2.10
C ALA A 492 25.41 16.33 -2.80
N VAL A 493 25.79 15.37 -3.66
CA VAL A 493 24.84 14.54 -4.42
C VAL A 493 24.08 13.54 -3.51
N PRO A 494 24.74 12.75 -2.64
CA PRO A 494 24.04 11.95 -1.63
C PRO A 494 23.09 12.77 -0.75
N HIS A 495 23.52 13.93 -0.25
CA HIS A 495 22.65 14.81 0.55
C HIS A 495 21.49 15.41 -0.27
N ALA A 496 21.67 15.61 -1.58
CA ALA A 496 20.59 15.99 -2.48
C ALA A 496 19.58 14.85 -2.70
N ALA A 497 20.04 13.60 -2.72
CA ALA A 497 19.15 12.43 -2.76
C ALA A 497 18.30 12.34 -1.49
N ILE A 498 18.86 12.61 -0.31
CA ILE A 498 18.10 12.69 0.95
C ILE A 498 17.01 13.77 0.87
N ALA A 499 17.32 14.95 0.31
CA ALA A 499 16.29 15.96 0.04
C ALA A 499 15.20 15.44 -0.89
N GLY A 500 15.56 14.71 -1.95
CA GLY A 500 14.62 14.05 -2.86
C GLY A 500 13.68 13.08 -2.14
N VAL A 501 14.20 12.28 -1.21
CA VAL A 501 13.38 11.40 -0.35
C VAL A 501 12.44 12.23 0.54
N CYS A 502 12.93 13.30 1.15
CA CYS A 502 12.12 14.19 1.98
C CYS A 502 11.01 14.88 1.18
N LEU A 503 11.28 15.31 -0.06
CA LEU A 503 10.29 15.88 -0.97
C LEU A 503 9.19 14.86 -1.31
N PHE A 504 9.58 13.62 -1.60
CA PHE A 504 8.63 12.52 -1.81
C PHE A 504 7.77 12.24 -0.56
N LEU A 505 8.39 12.13 0.61
CA LEU A 505 7.67 11.91 1.88
C LEU A 505 6.71 13.07 2.19
N SER A 506 7.10 14.32 1.92
CA SER A 506 6.22 15.49 2.05
C SER A 506 4.96 15.37 1.18
N GLY A 507 5.08 14.84 -0.04
CA GLY A 507 3.94 14.58 -0.93
C GLY A 507 2.97 13.53 -0.36
N LEU A 508 3.49 12.42 0.18
CA LEU A 508 2.67 11.39 0.84
C LEU A 508 1.98 11.93 2.11
N ILE A 509 2.70 12.71 2.91
CA ILE A 509 2.17 13.38 4.09
C ILE A 509 1.02 14.31 3.70
N ALA A 510 1.19 15.10 2.63
CA ALA A 510 0.13 15.97 2.13
C ALA A 510 -1.13 15.16 1.76
N GLY A 511 -0.99 14.11 0.95
CA GLY A 511 -2.10 13.24 0.58
C GLY A 511 -2.80 12.58 1.78
N TYR A 512 -2.04 12.20 2.81
CA TYR A 512 -2.59 11.65 4.05
C TYR A 512 -3.43 12.68 4.81
N PHE A 513 -2.93 13.91 4.97
CA PHE A 513 -3.65 14.97 5.68
C PHE A 513 -4.85 15.50 4.88
N ASP A 514 -4.79 15.54 3.54
CA ASP A 514 -5.96 15.85 2.69
C ASP A 514 -7.05 14.79 2.86
N ASN A 515 -6.67 13.50 2.80
CA ASN A 515 -7.59 12.40 3.09
C ASN A 515 -8.16 12.49 4.52
N MET A 516 -7.33 12.80 5.52
CA MET A 516 -7.76 12.96 6.90
C MET A 516 -8.73 14.14 7.09
N ALA A 517 -8.52 15.24 6.37
CA ALA A 517 -9.38 16.43 6.43
C ALA A 517 -10.83 16.07 6.05
N VAL A 518 -10.98 15.33 4.94
CA VAL A 518 -12.27 14.85 4.44
C VAL A 518 -12.84 13.77 5.38
N TYR A 519 -12.06 12.72 5.66
CA TYR A 519 -12.52 11.56 6.43
C TYR A 519 -12.96 11.90 7.85
N ARG A 520 -12.22 12.78 8.54
CA ARG A 520 -12.57 13.21 9.90
C ARG A 520 -13.52 14.41 9.93
N LYS A 521 -14.01 14.87 8.78
CA LYS A 521 -14.87 16.06 8.65
C LYS A 521 -14.27 17.26 9.38
N VAL A 522 -12.98 17.54 9.16
CA VAL A 522 -12.23 18.57 9.88
C VAL A 522 -12.84 19.95 9.68
N GLY A 523 -13.24 20.31 8.46
CA GLY A 523 -13.92 21.58 8.16
C GLY A 523 -15.22 21.75 8.98
N PRO A 524 -16.20 20.85 8.85
CA PRO A 524 -17.42 20.90 9.67
C PRO A 524 -17.17 20.95 11.19
N ARG A 525 -16.16 20.22 11.69
CA ARG A 525 -15.79 20.26 13.12
C ARG A 525 -15.23 21.62 13.55
N ILE A 526 -14.46 22.29 12.69
CA ILE A 526 -13.98 23.65 12.95
C ILE A 526 -15.15 24.64 12.98
N GLN A 527 -16.11 24.52 12.05
CA GLN A 527 -17.32 25.36 12.00
C GLN A 527 -18.18 25.21 13.25
N ALA A 528 -18.28 24.00 13.80
CA ALA A 528 -19.03 23.72 15.02
C ALA A 528 -18.33 24.23 16.31
N HIS A 529 -17.08 24.70 16.24
CA HIS A 529 -16.29 25.00 17.44
C HIS A 529 -16.73 26.32 18.13
N PRO A 530 -17.28 26.28 19.37
CA PRO A 530 -17.92 27.46 19.99
C PRO A 530 -16.98 28.64 20.24
N LYS A 531 -15.73 28.40 20.67
CA LYS A 531 -14.75 29.48 20.93
C LYS A 531 -14.31 30.19 19.65
N LEU A 532 -13.98 29.44 18.60
CA LEU A 532 -13.63 29.98 17.28
C LEU A 532 -14.77 30.82 16.69
N LYS A 533 -16.02 30.36 16.83
CA LYS A 533 -17.21 31.11 16.42
C LYS A 533 -17.32 32.46 17.14
N ARG A 534 -17.01 32.51 18.43
CA ARG A 534 -16.99 33.77 19.21
C ARG A 534 -15.84 34.70 18.82
N ILE A 535 -14.66 34.15 18.48
CA ILE A 535 -13.47 34.96 18.16
C ILE A 535 -13.54 35.55 16.73
N MET A 536 -13.97 34.76 15.75
CA MET A 536 -13.88 35.14 14.33
C MET A 536 -15.22 35.60 13.73
N GLY A 537 -16.35 35.24 14.33
CA GLY A 537 -17.68 35.34 13.72
C GLY A 537 -17.95 34.18 12.74
N GLN A 538 -19.23 33.95 12.40
CA GLN A 538 -19.66 32.79 11.59
C GLN A 538 -19.07 32.81 10.18
N ASP A 539 -19.22 33.91 9.43
CA ASP A 539 -18.78 33.97 8.02
C ASP A 539 -17.26 33.80 7.84
N ARG A 540 -16.47 34.34 8.77
CA ARG A 540 -15.00 34.17 8.75
C ARG A 540 -14.60 32.75 9.16
N LEU A 541 -15.31 32.16 10.13
CA LEU A 541 -15.08 30.78 10.54
C LEU A 541 -15.40 29.82 9.39
N ASP A 542 -16.47 30.06 8.63
CA ASP A 542 -16.85 29.20 7.51
C ASP A 542 -15.82 29.25 6.38
N LYS A 543 -15.33 30.46 6.05
CA LYS A 543 -14.22 30.64 5.10
C LYS A 543 -12.92 29.99 5.60
N PHE A 544 -12.59 30.15 6.88
CA PHE A 544 -11.40 29.56 7.49
C PHE A 544 -11.49 28.03 7.50
N ALA A 545 -12.62 27.46 7.89
CA ALA A 545 -12.85 26.02 7.89
C ALA A 545 -12.76 25.43 6.47
N ALA A 546 -13.38 26.08 5.48
CA ALA A 546 -13.29 25.67 4.08
C ALA A 546 -11.85 25.76 3.54
N TYR A 547 -11.09 26.78 3.96
CA TYR A 547 -9.67 26.89 3.61
C TYR A 547 -8.84 25.76 4.21
N ILE A 548 -9.01 25.47 5.51
CA ILE A 548 -8.30 24.37 6.18
C ILE A 548 -8.67 23.03 5.55
N GLU A 549 -9.94 22.74 5.32
CA GLU A 549 -10.38 21.49 4.70
C GLU A 549 -9.75 21.25 3.32
N ARG A 550 -9.61 22.31 2.51
CA ARG A 550 -9.02 22.23 1.16
C ARG A 550 -7.50 22.23 1.12
N ASN A 551 -6.82 22.73 2.16
CA ASN A 551 -5.37 22.95 2.14
C ASN A 551 -4.62 22.24 3.29
N LEU A 552 -5.30 21.44 4.13
CA LEU A 552 -4.66 20.82 5.29
C LEU A 552 -3.46 19.95 4.89
N GLY A 553 -3.57 19.19 3.80
CA GLY A 553 -2.47 18.40 3.27
C GLY A 553 -1.30 19.25 2.83
N ALA A 554 -1.57 20.27 2.02
CA ALA A 554 -0.51 21.16 1.55
C ALA A 554 0.19 21.92 2.70
N LEU A 555 -0.57 22.38 3.71
CA LEU A 555 -0.03 23.03 4.90
C LEU A 555 0.82 22.07 5.74
N ALA A 556 0.29 20.89 6.08
CA ALA A 556 0.99 19.88 6.86
C ALA A 556 2.23 19.35 6.14
N GLY A 557 2.12 19.10 4.83
CA GLY A 557 3.22 18.65 3.99
C GLY A 557 4.35 19.69 3.90
N ASN A 558 4.04 20.98 3.74
CA ASN A 558 5.05 22.06 3.78
C ASN A 558 5.68 22.22 5.16
N PHE A 559 4.86 22.16 6.22
CA PHE A 559 5.34 22.29 7.59
C PHE A 559 6.29 21.15 7.96
N LEU A 560 5.90 19.90 7.70
CA LEU A 560 6.73 18.72 8.00
C LEU A 560 7.95 18.62 7.07
N PHE A 561 7.86 19.11 5.83
CA PHE A 561 9.03 19.26 4.96
C PHE A 561 10.08 20.20 5.56
N GLY A 562 9.63 21.34 6.11
CA GLY A 562 10.51 22.26 6.83
C GLY A 562 11.19 21.62 8.04
N ILE A 563 10.46 20.80 8.81
CA ILE A 563 11.02 20.05 9.94
C ILE A 563 12.10 19.08 9.46
N MET A 564 11.81 18.26 8.44
CA MET A 564 12.79 17.30 7.91
C MET A 564 14.07 18.01 7.42
N LEU A 565 13.94 19.13 6.72
CA LEU A 565 15.08 19.92 6.26
C LEU A 565 15.86 20.59 7.39
N GLY A 566 15.18 21.05 8.44
CA GLY A 566 15.79 21.76 9.56
C GLY A 566 16.48 20.84 10.56
N SER A 567 15.98 19.60 10.73
CA SER A 567 16.47 18.67 11.76
C SER A 567 17.49 17.65 11.26
N MET A 568 17.58 17.37 9.96
CA MET A 568 18.41 16.27 9.44
C MET A 568 19.89 16.38 9.84
N GLY A 569 20.47 17.59 9.77
CA GLY A 569 21.86 17.82 10.19
C GLY A 569 22.10 17.48 11.66
N THR A 570 21.15 17.83 12.54
CA THR A 570 21.22 17.50 13.97
C THR A 570 21.00 16.01 14.22
N ILE A 571 20.10 15.36 13.47
CA ILE A 571 19.92 13.90 13.55
C ILE A 571 21.20 13.17 13.16
N GLY A 572 21.87 13.60 12.08
CA GLY A 572 23.19 13.10 11.69
C GLY A 572 24.21 13.25 12.82
N TYR A 573 24.29 14.45 13.39
CA TYR A 573 25.17 14.73 14.52
C TYR A 573 24.92 13.80 15.73
N ILE A 574 23.66 13.61 16.14
CA ILE A 574 23.30 12.74 17.28
C ILE A 574 23.65 11.27 16.99
N LEU A 575 23.44 10.80 15.76
CA LEU A 575 23.71 9.42 15.36
C LEU A 575 25.19 9.16 15.01
N GLY A 576 26.03 10.19 14.98
CA GLY A 576 27.42 10.08 14.51
C GLY A 576 27.54 9.80 13.01
N LEU A 577 26.48 10.08 12.23
CA LEU A 577 26.44 9.86 10.78
C LEU A 577 26.62 11.20 10.04
N PRO A 578 27.32 11.23 8.90
CA PRO A 578 27.45 12.43 8.07
C PRO A 578 26.15 12.69 7.28
N LEU A 579 25.04 12.96 7.98
CA LEU A 579 23.75 13.28 7.36
C LEU A 579 23.55 14.80 7.33
N ASP A 580 23.19 15.29 6.16
CA ASP A 580 22.79 16.67 5.90
C ASP A 580 21.82 16.70 4.70
N ILE A 581 21.25 17.86 4.36
CA ILE A 581 20.36 18.00 3.21
C ILE A 581 20.76 19.15 2.32
N ARG A 582 20.75 18.88 1.01
CA ARG A 582 21.00 19.88 -0.03
C ARG A 582 19.79 19.97 -0.95
N HIS A 583 19.12 21.12 -0.91
CA HIS A 583 18.00 21.44 -1.78
C HIS A 583 18.38 22.59 -2.69
N ILE A 584 18.07 22.47 -3.98
CA ILE A 584 18.49 23.39 -5.04
C ILE A 584 18.29 24.87 -4.72
N ALA A 585 17.13 25.24 -4.17
CA ALA A 585 16.80 26.64 -3.93
C ALA A 585 17.58 27.25 -2.75
N PHE A 586 17.94 26.46 -1.74
CA PHE A 586 18.86 26.93 -0.69
C PHE A 586 20.31 26.89 -1.18
N ALA A 587 20.65 25.90 -2.01
CA ALA A 587 21.97 25.80 -2.60
C ALA A 587 22.30 27.03 -3.46
N SER A 588 21.34 27.56 -4.23
CA SER A 588 21.55 28.79 -5.02
C SER A 588 21.75 30.04 -4.17
N ALA A 589 20.99 30.22 -3.08
CA ALA A 589 21.19 31.33 -2.15
C ALA A 589 22.53 31.21 -1.40
N ASN A 590 22.86 30.01 -0.93
CA ASN A 590 24.12 29.72 -0.24
C ASN A 590 25.34 29.89 -1.15
N PHE A 591 25.21 29.54 -2.45
CA PHE A 591 26.26 29.71 -3.45
C PHE A 591 26.72 31.16 -3.54
N ILE A 592 25.79 32.09 -3.76
CA ILE A 592 26.15 33.50 -3.94
C ILE A 592 26.57 34.16 -2.62
N GLN A 593 25.93 33.81 -1.50
CA GLN A 593 26.35 34.29 -0.18
C GLN A 593 27.75 33.80 0.20
N GLY A 594 28.08 32.55 -0.14
CA GLY A 594 29.42 32.00 0.05
C GLY A 594 30.46 32.70 -0.81
N LEU A 595 30.14 32.96 -2.08
CA LEU A 595 31.05 33.65 -3.00
C LEU A 595 31.37 35.09 -2.56
N ILE A 596 30.37 35.84 -2.08
CA ILE A 596 30.57 37.23 -1.64
C ILE A 596 31.40 37.31 -0.35
N ASN A 597 31.30 36.31 0.53
CA ASN A 597 31.98 36.30 1.83
C ASN A 597 33.28 35.47 1.86
N ILE A 598 33.76 34.99 0.70
CA ILE A 598 35.04 34.28 0.63
C ILE A 598 36.21 35.24 0.84
N ASN A 599 37.35 34.73 1.31
CA ASN A 599 38.54 35.56 1.45
C ASN A 599 39.20 35.75 0.06
N GLY A 600 39.26 37.00 -0.42
CA GLY A 600 39.82 37.35 -1.73
C GLY A 600 38.86 37.16 -2.90
N SER A 601 39.36 37.34 -4.13
CA SER A 601 38.57 37.13 -5.34
C SER A 601 38.34 35.63 -5.57
N PRO A 602 37.08 35.17 -5.75
CA PRO A 602 36.80 33.77 -5.98
C PRO A 602 37.43 33.28 -7.29
N ASP A 603 38.11 32.13 -7.23
CA ASP A 603 38.62 31.46 -8.42
C ASP A 603 37.47 31.08 -9.37
N ILE A 604 37.70 31.26 -10.67
CA ILE A 604 36.74 30.92 -11.73
C ILE A 604 36.40 29.42 -11.65
N GLY A 605 37.39 28.57 -11.33
CA GLY A 605 37.17 27.14 -11.11
C GLY A 605 36.17 26.86 -9.99
N LEU A 606 36.29 27.56 -8.86
CA LEU A 606 35.38 27.43 -7.71
C LEU A 606 33.94 27.86 -8.06
N ILE A 607 33.79 28.95 -8.81
CA ILE A 607 32.48 29.45 -9.28
C ILE A 607 31.80 28.40 -10.15
N ILE A 608 32.52 27.88 -11.16
CA ILE A 608 31.98 26.89 -12.12
C ILE A 608 31.61 25.60 -11.39
N VAL A 609 32.48 25.07 -10.54
CA VAL A 609 32.25 23.80 -9.83
C VAL A 609 31.09 23.93 -8.84
N SER A 610 31.01 25.04 -8.09
CA SER A 610 29.92 25.25 -7.14
C SER A 610 28.58 25.47 -7.84
N PHE A 611 28.57 26.17 -8.98
CA PHE A 611 27.36 26.35 -9.80
C PHE A 611 26.90 25.02 -10.43
N LEU A 612 27.83 24.22 -10.96
CA LEU A 612 27.55 22.85 -11.41
C LEU A 612 26.96 22.00 -10.26
N GLY A 613 27.50 22.17 -9.06
CA GLY A 613 26.97 21.58 -7.83
C GLY A 613 25.50 21.93 -7.58
N VAL A 614 25.13 23.20 -7.67
CA VAL A 614 23.73 23.65 -7.53
C VAL A 614 22.83 22.98 -8.57
N ILE A 615 23.25 22.90 -9.83
CA ILE A 615 22.49 22.23 -10.89
C ILE A 615 22.32 20.75 -10.59
N LEU A 616 23.40 20.05 -10.22
CA LEU A 616 23.38 18.61 -9.96
C LEU A 616 22.52 18.27 -8.74
N ILE A 617 22.59 19.08 -7.67
CA ILE A 617 21.69 18.99 -6.52
C ILE A 617 20.23 19.04 -6.99
N GLY A 618 19.87 20.00 -7.85
CA GLY A 618 18.54 20.14 -8.42
C GLY A 618 18.07 18.94 -9.23
N LEU A 619 18.93 18.44 -10.12
CA LEU A 619 18.64 17.25 -10.91
C LEU A 619 18.44 16.03 -10.02
N THR A 620 19.26 15.85 -8.98
CA THR A 620 19.12 14.75 -8.02
C THR A 620 17.84 14.88 -7.18
N ASN A 621 17.52 16.09 -6.68
CA ASN A 621 16.27 16.33 -5.94
C ASN A 621 15.05 15.91 -6.78
N LEU A 622 15.02 16.34 -8.04
CA LEU A 622 13.96 16.00 -9.00
C LEU A 622 13.91 14.49 -9.29
N PHE A 623 15.04 13.91 -9.68
CA PHE A 623 15.12 12.51 -10.09
C PHE A 623 14.67 11.55 -8.99
N VAL A 624 15.18 11.73 -7.77
CA VAL A 624 14.88 10.83 -6.64
C VAL A 624 13.42 10.97 -6.20
N SER A 625 12.93 12.21 -6.00
CA SER A 625 11.56 12.43 -5.57
C SER A 625 10.53 11.91 -6.58
N PHE A 626 10.75 12.18 -7.87
CA PHE A 626 9.87 11.76 -8.95
C PHE A 626 9.85 10.24 -9.13
N THR A 627 11.03 9.60 -9.14
CA THR A 627 11.16 8.15 -9.31
C THR A 627 10.43 7.40 -8.20
N LEU A 628 10.65 7.79 -6.94
CA LEU A 628 9.97 7.16 -5.79
C LEU A 628 8.45 7.32 -5.86
N THR A 629 7.98 8.50 -6.27
CA THR A 629 6.55 8.76 -6.41
C THR A 629 5.93 7.88 -7.48
N ILE A 630 6.55 7.78 -8.66
CA ILE A 630 6.06 6.92 -9.74
C ILE A 630 6.02 5.45 -9.28
N ILE A 631 7.07 4.97 -8.60
CA ILE A 631 7.10 3.59 -8.09
C ILE A 631 5.91 3.32 -7.16
N VAL A 632 5.65 4.22 -6.21
CA VAL A 632 4.53 4.05 -5.26
C VAL A 632 3.19 4.16 -5.96
N ALA A 633 3.01 5.13 -6.85
CA ALA A 633 1.75 5.34 -7.57
C ALA A 633 1.39 4.15 -8.48
N LEU A 634 2.38 3.59 -9.18
CA LEU A 634 2.20 2.41 -10.02
C LEU A 634 1.93 1.15 -9.19
N ARG A 635 2.64 0.99 -8.06
CA ARG A 635 2.46 -0.15 -7.16
C ARG A 635 1.09 -0.14 -6.49
N ALA A 636 0.59 1.03 -6.11
CA ALA A 636 -0.75 1.21 -5.52
C ALA A 636 -1.89 0.84 -6.48
N ARG A 637 -1.62 0.69 -7.78
CA ARG A 637 -2.61 0.33 -8.82
C ARG A 637 -2.35 -1.03 -9.48
N ARG A 638 -1.52 -1.88 -8.86
CA ARG A 638 -1.10 -3.22 -9.37
C ARG A 638 -0.54 -3.21 -10.80
N VAL A 639 0.07 -2.11 -11.23
CA VAL A 639 0.67 -2.07 -12.57
C VAL A 639 1.86 -3.03 -12.60
N ARG A 640 1.82 -4.02 -13.50
CA ARG A 640 2.87 -5.05 -13.61
C ARG A 640 4.20 -4.40 -14.01
N PHE A 641 5.30 -4.86 -13.40
CA PHE A 641 6.66 -4.34 -13.58
C PHE A 641 7.14 -4.37 -15.04
N GLU A 642 6.57 -5.24 -15.87
CA GLU A 642 6.84 -5.37 -17.31
C GLU A 642 6.60 -4.07 -18.10
N GLN A 643 5.78 -3.16 -17.59
CA GLN A 643 5.41 -1.90 -18.27
C GLN A 643 6.42 -0.76 -18.06
N TRP A 644 7.44 -0.92 -17.22
CA TRP A 644 8.45 0.12 -16.98
C TRP A 644 9.40 0.35 -18.16
N LYS A 645 9.84 -0.73 -18.82
CA LYS A 645 10.82 -0.65 -19.92
C LYS A 645 10.26 0.11 -21.13
N PRO A 646 9.02 -0.15 -21.60
CA PRO A 646 8.43 0.61 -22.71
C PRO A 646 8.28 2.11 -22.40
N LEU A 647 7.84 2.47 -21.18
CA LEU A 647 7.67 3.86 -20.77
C LEU A 647 8.99 4.62 -20.75
N ALA A 648 10.03 4.05 -20.12
CA ALA A 648 11.35 4.66 -20.06
C ALA A 648 11.95 4.82 -21.47
N LYS A 649 11.77 3.82 -22.34
CA LYS A 649 12.18 3.89 -23.75
C LYS A 649 11.47 5.05 -24.46
N LEU A 650 10.16 5.20 -24.30
CA LEU A 650 9.38 6.25 -24.98
C LEU A 650 9.83 7.65 -24.57
N VAL A 651 10.00 7.90 -23.26
CA VAL A 651 10.48 9.20 -22.74
C VAL A 651 11.90 9.49 -23.23
N MET A 652 12.79 8.49 -23.21
CA MET A 652 14.16 8.66 -23.70
C MET A 652 14.19 8.91 -25.22
N THR A 653 13.39 8.18 -25.99
CA THR A 653 13.26 8.42 -27.44
C THR A 653 12.75 9.83 -27.71
N HIS A 654 11.72 10.30 -27.00
CA HIS A 654 11.21 11.68 -27.14
C HIS A 654 12.27 12.73 -26.76
N PHE A 655 13.07 12.47 -25.74
CA PHE A 655 14.17 13.37 -25.34
C PHE A 655 15.23 13.49 -26.43
N LEU A 656 15.56 12.37 -27.09
CA LEU A 656 16.54 12.34 -28.18
C LEU A 656 15.99 12.93 -29.49
N THR A 657 14.71 12.77 -29.79
CA THR A 657 14.11 13.23 -31.05
C THR A 657 13.55 14.66 -30.97
N ARG A 658 13.01 15.08 -29.83
CA ARG A 658 12.41 16.41 -29.58
C ARG A 658 12.78 16.96 -28.20
N PRO A 659 14.07 17.28 -27.95
CA PRO A 659 14.51 17.82 -26.65
C PRO A 659 13.86 19.16 -26.31
N SER A 660 13.47 19.97 -27.31
CA SER A 660 12.81 21.27 -27.10
C SER A 660 11.53 21.17 -26.28
N ASP A 661 10.77 20.06 -26.40
CA ASP A 661 9.48 19.88 -25.74
C ASP A 661 9.61 19.76 -24.20
N PHE A 662 10.79 19.36 -23.73
CA PHE A 662 11.13 19.27 -22.31
C PHE A 662 11.50 20.62 -21.69
N PHE A 663 11.86 21.62 -22.49
CA PHE A 663 12.31 22.93 -21.99
C PHE A 663 11.36 24.06 -22.37
N TRP A 664 10.58 23.90 -23.44
CA TRP A 664 9.69 24.92 -23.97
C TRP A 664 8.33 24.33 -24.37
N PRO A 665 7.21 25.04 -24.12
CA PRO A 665 5.89 24.56 -24.50
C PRO A 665 5.70 24.59 -26.04
N PRO A 666 5.24 23.49 -26.65
CA PRO A 666 4.96 23.43 -28.09
C PRO A 666 3.75 24.28 -28.48
N LYS A 667 3.61 24.59 -29.78
CA LYS A 667 2.47 25.38 -30.31
C LYS A 667 1.17 24.57 -30.35
N THR A 668 1.26 23.24 -30.40
CA THR A 668 0.14 22.30 -30.35
C THR A 668 0.28 21.39 -29.12
N PRO A 669 -0.82 20.85 -28.55
CA PRO A 669 -0.76 19.90 -27.45
C PRO A 669 0.13 18.70 -27.79
N LEU A 670 0.89 18.19 -26.80
CA LEU A 670 1.78 17.05 -26.97
C LEU A 670 0.97 15.77 -27.18
N GLU A 671 0.98 15.24 -28.39
CA GLU A 671 0.60 13.86 -28.71
C GLU A 671 1.88 13.06 -28.92
N VAL A 672 2.11 12.05 -28.08
CA VAL A 672 3.21 11.10 -28.28
C VAL A 672 2.67 10.00 -29.18
N GLU A 673 3.18 9.90 -30.41
CA GLU A 673 2.69 8.92 -31.38
C GLU A 673 3.02 7.48 -30.92
N ASP A 674 2.02 6.61 -30.92
CA ASP A 674 2.23 5.16 -30.82
C ASP A 674 3.10 4.75 -32.01
N GLY A 675 4.29 4.19 -31.76
CA GLY A 675 5.31 3.85 -32.77
C GLY A 675 4.90 2.84 -33.86
N THR A 676 3.61 2.60 -34.07
CA THR A 676 3.02 1.86 -35.19
C THR A 676 2.76 2.72 -36.43
N GLN A 677 2.77 4.05 -36.34
CA GLN A 677 2.50 4.92 -37.51
C GLN A 677 3.73 5.25 -38.38
N ALA A 678 4.96 4.98 -37.92
CA ALA A 678 6.19 5.31 -38.65
C ALA A 678 6.40 4.52 -39.96
N SER A 679 5.47 3.65 -40.38
CA SER A 679 5.58 2.84 -41.59
C SER A 679 4.67 3.28 -42.75
N LYS A 680 3.83 4.33 -42.62
CA LYS A 680 2.83 4.66 -43.67
C LYS A 680 3.12 5.87 -44.55
N ASN A 681 4.14 6.68 -44.26
CA ASN A 681 4.45 7.88 -45.06
C ASN A 681 5.81 7.81 -45.77
N ASN A 682 6.09 6.69 -46.43
CA ASN A 682 7.09 6.64 -47.50
C ASN A 682 6.49 5.87 -48.68
N HIS A 683 5.73 6.58 -49.52
CA HIS A 683 5.58 6.31 -50.94
C HIS A 683 5.29 7.61 -51.68
#